data_AF-A0A8D8CDH1-F1
#
_entry.id   AF-A0A8D8CDH1-F1
#
_cell.length_a   1.000
_cell.length_b   1.000
_cell.length_c   1.000
_cell.angle_alpha   90.00
_cell.angle_beta   90.00
_cell.angle_gamma   90.00
#
_symmetry.space_group_name_H-M   'P 1'
#
loop_
_entity.id
_entity.type
_entity.pdbx_description
1 polymer ?
#
loop_
_entity_poly.entity_id
_entity_poly.type
_entity_poly.pdbx_seq_one_letter_code
_entity_poly.pdbx_strand_id
1 'polypeptide(L)'
;MSYDQLVQNVQLMAAVEAGVLQTVEELINAGADVNFVDKFDKNETPLHVAVTASNARLAELLLAKGANTEARNIDNEKPMDLCSRLEETKKQEIEAVFNSHFVIKTYNKRPGTAAVEQYYRTKLLTMVLFRLLHDDQIDSFYLGNNLGEVGAFDDVVLRTCSQGRSRVYFLQAKHRDSTDRVNFSDLVQQTNGYFHLSKYFDSYLKIRYMFEQTSERAIFQGKYEETELTMIIFTPAIINYHNEVQCEIINSKDIFYSKMSGKIIKIKCTSDLLEPFIKISKEWHSKADLLNKFSKPQLPSHNDHANLVKDFFEKVRIHAEQATEAELAGIVQRDIRAKNYESEDMIFSKFHSLIENWWMQSGQVPFATKSCQLFNLAVNEVKLDKIQSVSFDKVGKHLLKFNVDSALYSKWDSSLSEMENNNIFFLNIFSSTPKLSCLKLIQYLELKGFDFKFVVIEQIEAKHIIDVLSKNLPKRMILVFLPQLNNSVIKQLRQTVCKLIVITSEECHNNCNTLADETRGLDDIDFECQEQILNSIVTFQSSEIPLRKLMDGVPSHLIDAQMLQRFVNGEAFVITNKFQSAFCKSKNAVQMLLDLGANANLGVTKNGFTALHWAAQNDMPEIIQLLIDKGANIDCITT
;
A
#
# COMPACT_ATOMS: atom_id res chain seq x y z
N MET A 1 -12.02 25.78 -8.94
CA MET A 1 -10.74 26.43 -9.29
C MET A 1 -10.62 27.67 -8.43
N SER A 2 -9.55 27.84 -7.66
CA SER A 2 -9.34 29.07 -6.88
C SER A 2 -9.07 30.24 -7.84
N TYR A 3 -9.27 31.48 -7.39
CA TYR A 3 -8.95 32.67 -8.18
C TYR A 3 -7.48 32.68 -8.60
N ASP A 4 -6.57 32.33 -7.70
CA ASP A 4 -5.14 32.26 -7.98
C ASP A 4 -4.78 31.20 -9.02
N GLN A 5 -5.46 30.04 -8.98
CA GLN A 5 -5.27 28.99 -10.00
C GLN A 5 -5.78 29.45 -11.36
N LEU A 6 -6.91 30.18 -11.41
CA LEU A 6 -7.42 30.75 -12.66
C LEU A 6 -6.42 31.77 -13.24
N VAL A 7 -5.83 32.62 -12.40
CA VAL A 7 -4.80 33.58 -12.83
C VAL A 7 -3.57 32.86 -13.38
N GLN A 8 -3.07 31.81 -12.72
CA GLN A 8 -1.93 31.04 -13.20
C GLN A 8 -2.21 30.33 -14.53
N ASN A 9 -3.41 29.77 -14.69
CA ASN A 9 -3.82 29.12 -15.92
C ASN A 9 -3.95 30.11 -17.09
N VAL A 10 -4.48 31.31 -16.83
CA VAL A 10 -4.54 32.39 -17.82
C VAL A 10 -3.14 32.88 -18.18
N GLN A 11 -2.22 33.01 -17.20
CA GLN A 11 -0.82 33.34 -17.46
C GLN A 11 -0.11 32.27 -18.29
N LEU A 12 -0.42 30.98 -18.06
CA LEU A 12 0.09 29.88 -18.87
C LEU A 12 -0.37 30.01 -20.32
N MET A 13 -1.67 30.25 -20.56
CA MET A 13 -2.19 30.44 -21.91
C MET A 13 -1.50 31.60 -22.64
N ALA A 14 -1.34 32.75 -21.99
CA ALA A 14 -0.63 33.89 -22.57
C ALA A 14 0.84 33.55 -22.90
N ALA A 15 1.52 32.78 -22.04
CA ALA A 15 2.90 32.34 -22.29
C ALA A 15 3.00 31.33 -23.45
N VAL A 16 2.00 30.46 -23.60
CA VAL A 16 1.88 29.49 -24.70
C VAL A 16 1.62 30.21 -26.02
N GLU A 17 0.69 31.17 -26.05
CA GLU A 17 0.42 32.00 -27.23
C GLU A 17 1.66 32.80 -27.66
N ALA A 18 2.41 33.33 -26.69
CA ALA A 18 3.67 34.02 -26.95
C ALA A 18 4.83 33.08 -27.33
N GLY A 19 4.67 31.76 -27.18
CA GLY A 19 5.68 30.76 -27.50
C GLY A 19 6.91 30.76 -26.59
N VAL A 20 6.82 31.31 -25.37
CA VAL A 20 7.96 31.49 -24.47
C VAL A 20 8.19 30.23 -23.63
N LEU A 21 8.96 29.29 -24.17
CA LEU A 21 9.20 27.95 -23.57
C LEU A 21 9.57 27.99 -22.08
N GLN A 22 10.51 28.86 -21.70
CA GLN A 22 10.99 28.93 -20.32
C GLN A 22 9.88 29.37 -19.35
N THR A 23 9.09 30.38 -19.71
CA THR A 23 7.97 30.85 -18.89
C THR A 23 6.85 29.82 -18.82
N VAL A 24 6.57 29.11 -19.91
CA VAL A 24 5.62 27.99 -19.92
C VAL A 24 6.06 26.90 -18.95
N GLU A 25 7.35 26.53 -18.96
CA GLU A 25 7.88 25.53 -18.04
C GLU A 25 7.83 25.99 -16.57
N GLU A 26 8.21 27.24 -16.28
CA GLU A 26 8.16 27.83 -14.94
C GLU A 26 6.73 27.85 -14.39
N LEU A 27 5.74 28.25 -15.20
CA LEU A 27 4.33 28.31 -14.81
C LEU A 27 3.73 26.92 -14.56
N ILE A 28 4.03 25.94 -15.41
CA ILE A 28 3.60 24.54 -15.19
C ILE A 28 4.23 23.99 -13.91
N ASN A 29 5.53 24.22 -13.68
CA ASN A 29 6.20 23.79 -12.46
C ASN A 29 5.66 24.50 -11.20
N ALA A 30 5.11 25.71 -11.35
CA ALA A 30 4.43 26.47 -10.29
C ALA A 30 2.98 26.00 -10.04
N GLY A 31 2.48 25.03 -10.80
CA GLY A 31 1.16 24.42 -10.61
C GLY A 31 0.09 24.84 -11.61
N ALA A 32 0.43 25.58 -12.68
CA ALA A 32 -0.51 25.85 -13.76
C ALA A 32 -0.95 24.55 -14.45
N ASP A 33 -2.25 24.44 -14.77
CA ASP A 33 -2.82 23.25 -15.38
C ASP A 33 -2.47 23.19 -16.88
N VAL A 34 -1.59 22.25 -17.24
CA VAL A 34 -1.17 21.99 -18.64
C VAL A 34 -2.34 21.63 -19.56
N ASN A 35 -3.47 21.19 -18.98
CA ASN A 35 -4.70 20.82 -19.67
C ASN A 35 -5.81 21.85 -19.50
N PHE A 36 -5.48 23.05 -19.01
CA PHE A 36 -6.44 24.14 -18.89
C PHE A 36 -7.15 24.35 -20.22
N VAL A 37 -8.47 24.52 -20.15
CA VAL A 37 -9.30 24.84 -21.30
C VAL A 37 -9.71 26.29 -21.16
N ASP A 38 -9.35 27.12 -22.13
CA ASP A 38 -9.89 28.46 -22.18
C ASP A 38 -11.36 28.42 -22.61
N LYS A 39 -12.24 28.47 -21.60
CA LYS A 39 -13.70 28.45 -21.79
C LYS A 39 -14.27 29.75 -22.34
N PHE A 40 -13.47 30.81 -22.43
CA PHE A 40 -13.89 32.10 -22.96
C PHE A 40 -13.61 32.23 -24.47
N ASP A 41 -12.80 31.33 -25.02
CA ASP A 41 -12.52 31.22 -26.46
C ASP A 41 -12.94 29.83 -27.01
N LYS A 42 -12.34 29.37 -28.10
CA LYS A 42 -12.55 28.09 -28.82
C LYS A 42 -12.48 26.80 -27.98
N ASN A 43 -12.46 26.85 -26.64
CA ASN A 43 -12.21 25.72 -25.76
C ASN A 43 -10.88 25.02 -26.09
N GLU A 44 -9.87 25.79 -26.49
CA GLU A 44 -8.54 25.25 -26.79
C GLU A 44 -7.74 25.02 -25.51
N THR A 45 -6.90 23.99 -25.53
CA THR A 45 -5.89 23.72 -24.49
C THR A 45 -4.54 24.30 -24.92
N PRO A 46 -3.56 24.45 -24.01
CA PRO A 46 -2.20 24.79 -24.37
C PRO A 46 -1.64 24.00 -25.56
N LEU A 47 -1.98 22.71 -25.64
CA LEU A 47 -1.51 21.84 -26.73
C LEU A 47 -2.19 22.13 -28.07
N HIS A 48 -3.47 22.52 -28.08
CA HIS A 48 -4.13 23.00 -29.31
C HIS A 48 -3.43 24.26 -29.84
N VAL A 49 -3.18 25.23 -28.96
CA VAL A 49 -2.52 26.50 -29.32
C VAL A 49 -1.11 26.24 -29.86
N ALA A 50 -0.34 25.36 -29.22
CA ALA A 50 1.01 25.01 -29.67
C ALA A 50 1.04 24.37 -31.07
N VAL A 51 0.06 23.50 -31.37
CA VAL A 51 -0.08 22.89 -32.71
C VAL A 51 -0.51 23.92 -33.75
N THR A 52 -1.51 24.74 -33.45
CA THR A 52 -1.95 25.85 -34.33
C THR A 52 -0.80 26.80 -34.64
N ALA A 53 0.03 27.12 -33.65
CA ALA A 53 1.22 27.94 -33.80
C ALA A 53 2.37 27.26 -34.56
N SER A 54 2.23 26.00 -34.96
CA SER A 54 3.28 25.17 -35.58
C SER A 54 4.57 25.11 -34.75
N ASN A 55 4.46 25.20 -33.42
CA ASN A 55 5.62 25.28 -32.54
C ASN A 55 5.95 23.89 -31.99
N ALA A 56 6.72 23.11 -32.75
CA ALA A 56 7.10 21.74 -32.41
C ALA A 56 7.77 21.61 -31.03
N ARG A 57 8.64 22.57 -30.68
CA ARG A 57 9.34 22.57 -29.38
C ARG A 57 8.40 22.86 -28.21
N LEU A 58 7.41 23.72 -28.41
CA LEU A 58 6.40 24.00 -27.40
C LEU A 58 5.42 22.84 -27.24
N ALA A 59 4.99 22.23 -28.36
CA ALA A 59 4.19 21.02 -28.35
C ALA A 59 4.94 19.88 -27.61
N GLU A 60 6.23 19.70 -27.89
CA GLU A 60 7.09 18.73 -27.20
C GLU A 60 7.15 19.00 -25.69
N LEU A 61 7.37 20.25 -25.27
CA LEU A 61 7.39 20.64 -23.86
C LEU A 61 6.04 20.34 -23.17
N LEU A 62 4.93 20.70 -23.79
CA LEU A 62 3.60 20.49 -23.23
C LEU A 62 3.25 18.99 -23.13
N LEU A 63 3.60 18.20 -24.16
CA LEU A 63 3.44 16.75 -24.15
C LEU A 63 4.31 16.10 -23.05
N ALA A 64 5.55 16.56 -22.87
CA ALA A 64 6.45 16.09 -21.80
C ALA A 64 5.87 16.37 -20.41
N LYS A 65 5.10 17.46 -20.27
CA LYS A 65 4.43 17.88 -19.04
C LYS A 65 3.02 17.28 -18.88
N GLY A 66 2.60 16.36 -19.74
CA GLY A 66 1.36 15.60 -19.59
C GLY A 66 0.12 16.24 -20.23
N ALA A 67 0.30 17.02 -21.30
CA ALA A 67 -0.81 17.55 -22.08
C ALA A 67 -1.66 16.43 -22.71
N ASN A 68 -2.98 16.60 -22.67
CA ASN A 68 -3.98 15.67 -23.13
C ASN A 68 -4.15 15.78 -24.65
N THR A 69 -3.71 14.75 -25.37
CA THR A 69 -3.81 14.65 -26.84
C THR A 69 -5.23 14.39 -27.33
N GLU A 70 -6.14 14.01 -26.44
CA GLU A 70 -7.53 13.64 -26.74
C GLU A 70 -8.53 14.74 -26.38
N ALA A 71 -8.06 15.87 -25.81
CA ALA A 71 -8.90 17.02 -25.53
C ALA A 71 -9.55 17.52 -26.82
N ARG A 72 -10.81 17.96 -26.74
CA ARG A 72 -11.59 18.42 -27.90
C ARG A 72 -11.95 19.88 -27.74
N ASN A 73 -11.63 20.69 -28.74
CA ASN A 73 -12.01 22.10 -28.81
C ASN A 73 -13.52 22.25 -29.17
N ILE A 74 -13.99 23.49 -29.35
CA ILE A 74 -15.40 23.79 -29.69
C ILE A 74 -15.84 23.18 -31.04
N ASP A 75 -14.88 22.99 -31.96
CA ASP A 75 -15.09 22.37 -33.26
C ASP A 75 -15.01 20.83 -33.20
N ASN A 76 -14.91 20.27 -31.99
CA ASN A 76 -14.77 18.84 -31.72
C ASN A 76 -13.47 18.23 -32.30
N GLU A 77 -12.44 19.05 -32.47
CA GLU A 77 -11.13 18.67 -32.99
C GLU A 77 -10.14 18.43 -31.85
N LYS A 78 -9.31 17.40 -32.00
CA LYS A 78 -8.16 17.15 -31.14
C LYS A 78 -6.97 17.99 -31.60
N PRO A 79 -5.92 18.19 -30.75
CA PRO A 79 -4.71 18.88 -31.18
C PRO A 79 -4.11 18.32 -32.47
N MET A 80 -4.08 16.99 -32.64
CA MET A 80 -3.56 16.36 -33.86
C MET A 80 -4.43 16.61 -35.10
N ASP A 81 -5.74 16.78 -34.95
CA ASP A 81 -6.66 17.07 -36.06
C ASP A 81 -6.34 18.44 -36.69
N LEU A 82 -5.82 19.38 -35.89
CA LEU A 82 -5.40 20.70 -36.34
C LEU A 82 -4.19 20.66 -37.29
N CYS A 83 -3.40 19.58 -37.30
CA CYS A 83 -2.24 19.42 -38.18
C CYS A 83 -2.62 19.45 -39.67
N SER A 84 -3.87 19.10 -39.99
CA SER A 84 -4.42 19.19 -41.35
C SER A 84 -4.38 20.59 -41.96
N ARG A 85 -4.28 21.63 -41.12
CA ARG A 85 -4.23 23.05 -41.52
C ARG A 85 -2.82 23.59 -41.68
N LEU A 86 -1.80 22.79 -41.37
CA LEU A 86 -0.40 23.21 -41.40
C LEU A 86 0.24 22.96 -42.77
N GLU A 87 1.32 23.69 -43.06
CA GLU A 87 2.19 23.38 -44.19
C GLU A 87 2.85 22.01 -43.99
N GLU A 88 3.05 21.25 -45.08
CA GLU A 88 3.47 19.85 -45.04
C GLU A 88 4.77 19.62 -44.24
N THR A 89 5.72 20.56 -44.26
CA THR A 89 6.97 20.46 -43.48
C THR A 89 6.72 20.62 -41.97
N LYS A 90 5.92 21.61 -41.56
CA LYS A 90 5.55 21.85 -40.15
C LYS A 90 4.63 20.75 -39.62
N LYS A 91 3.73 20.27 -40.48
CA LYS A 91 2.88 19.11 -40.20
C LYS A 91 3.74 17.88 -39.90
N GLN A 92 4.72 17.57 -40.74
CA GLN A 92 5.63 16.44 -40.51
C GLN A 92 6.45 16.61 -39.22
N GLU A 93 6.89 17.83 -38.89
CA GLU A 93 7.58 18.11 -37.63
C GLU A 93 6.68 17.90 -36.40
N ILE A 94 5.45 18.41 -36.44
CA ILE A 94 4.48 18.22 -35.35
C ILE A 94 4.04 16.75 -35.26
N GLU A 95 3.71 16.11 -36.36
CA GLU A 95 3.40 14.68 -36.40
C GLU A 95 4.57 13.85 -35.88
N ALA A 96 5.82 14.20 -36.24
CA ALA A 96 7.00 13.57 -35.69
C ALA A 96 7.09 13.77 -34.17
N VAL A 97 6.80 14.95 -33.63
CA VAL A 97 6.73 15.19 -32.17
C VAL A 97 5.64 14.32 -31.53
N PHE A 98 4.43 14.26 -32.08
CA PHE A 98 3.39 13.39 -31.52
C PHE A 98 3.77 11.90 -31.64
N ASN A 99 4.43 11.49 -32.73
CA ASN A 99 4.90 10.12 -32.95
C ASN A 99 6.14 9.76 -32.13
N SER A 100 7.01 10.72 -31.79
CA SER A 100 8.24 10.53 -31.01
C SER A 100 8.00 10.67 -29.51
N HIS A 101 7.08 11.52 -29.10
CA HIS A 101 6.71 11.77 -27.70
C HIS A 101 5.62 10.80 -27.19
N PHE A 102 4.88 10.16 -28.11
CA PHE A 102 3.92 9.10 -27.81
C PHE A 102 4.13 7.87 -28.71
N VAL A 103 5.25 7.16 -28.52
CA VAL A 103 5.04 5.72 -28.32
C VAL A 103 4.86 5.57 -26.82
N ILE A 104 3.61 5.65 -26.33
CA ILE A 104 3.28 4.94 -25.09
C ILE A 104 3.63 3.50 -25.41
N LYS A 105 4.85 3.11 -25.04
CA LYS A 105 5.27 1.74 -25.21
C LYS A 105 4.42 0.98 -24.21
N THR A 106 3.47 0.25 -24.75
CA THR A 106 2.61 -0.62 -23.99
C THR A 106 3.14 -2.03 -24.02
N TYR A 107 2.66 -2.87 -23.12
CA TYR A 107 2.90 -4.29 -23.15
C TYR A 107 1.62 -5.07 -22.83
N ASN A 108 1.61 -6.33 -23.26
CA ASN A 108 0.53 -7.25 -22.95
C ASN A 108 0.73 -7.82 -21.56
N LYS A 109 -0.21 -7.48 -20.67
CA LYS A 109 -0.20 -7.94 -19.28
C LYS A 109 -0.93 -9.26 -19.15
N ARG A 110 -0.31 -10.21 -18.43
CA ARG A 110 -0.92 -11.49 -18.10
C ARG A 110 -2.12 -11.25 -17.16
N PRO A 111 -3.29 -11.86 -17.40
CA PRO A 111 -4.40 -11.85 -16.46
C PRO A 111 -3.95 -12.44 -15.11
N GLY A 112 -4.19 -11.73 -14.00
CA GLY A 112 -3.69 -12.09 -12.68
C GLY A 112 -4.60 -13.04 -11.88
N THR A 113 -3.98 -13.90 -11.07
CA THR A 113 -4.59 -14.81 -10.07
C THR A 113 -4.44 -14.27 -8.65
N ALA A 114 -5.56 -14.30 -7.88
CA ALA A 114 -5.77 -14.27 -6.41
C ALA A 114 -5.02 -13.26 -5.49
N ALA A 115 -5.81 -12.62 -4.63
CA ALA A 115 -5.55 -11.39 -3.85
C ALA A 115 -4.59 -11.44 -2.64
N VAL A 116 -4.03 -12.59 -2.25
CA VAL A 116 -3.27 -12.71 -0.97
C VAL A 116 -1.76 -12.45 -1.14
N GLU A 117 -1.16 -12.78 -2.29
CA GLU A 117 0.27 -12.51 -2.57
C GLU A 117 0.53 -11.18 -3.28
N GLN A 118 -0.53 -10.41 -3.55
CA GLN A 118 -0.47 -9.19 -4.34
C GLN A 118 0.32 -8.08 -3.64
N TYR A 119 0.10 -7.89 -2.32
CA TYR A 119 0.68 -6.79 -1.56
C TYR A 119 2.21 -6.79 -1.52
N TYR A 120 2.84 -7.96 -1.42
CA TYR A 120 4.30 -8.05 -1.49
C TYR A 120 4.86 -7.56 -2.82
N ARG A 121 4.24 -7.97 -3.94
CA ARG A 121 4.70 -7.61 -5.28
C ARG A 121 4.46 -6.13 -5.58
N THR A 122 3.31 -5.59 -5.18
CA THR A 122 2.98 -4.17 -5.36
C THR A 122 3.87 -3.28 -4.49
N LYS A 123 4.20 -3.67 -3.24
CA LYS A 123 5.15 -2.93 -2.38
C LYS A 123 6.58 -2.97 -2.95
N LEU A 124 7.02 -4.11 -3.46
CA LEU A 124 8.31 -4.22 -4.15
C LEU A 124 8.35 -3.31 -5.38
N LEU A 125 7.30 -3.32 -6.20
CA LEU A 125 7.20 -2.45 -7.37
C LEU A 125 7.17 -0.97 -6.98
N THR A 126 6.53 -0.63 -5.86
CA THR A 126 6.51 0.73 -5.28
C THR A 126 7.92 1.20 -4.94
N MET A 127 8.71 0.36 -4.27
CA MET A 127 10.10 0.66 -3.95
C MET A 127 10.94 0.86 -5.22
N VAL A 128 10.82 -0.05 -6.19
CA VAL A 128 11.57 0.02 -7.45
C VAL A 128 11.22 1.28 -8.23
N LEU A 129 9.93 1.57 -8.42
CA LEU A 129 9.50 2.77 -9.15
C LEU A 129 9.93 4.05 -8.44
N PHE A 130 9.79 4.15 -7.11
CA PHE A 130 10.24 5.32 -6.35
C PHE A 130 11.71 5.63 -6.64
N ARG A 131 12.57 4.61 -6.56
CA ARG A 131 14.01 4.79 -6.76
C ARG A 131 14.34 5.14 -8.21
N LEU A 132 13.67 4.52 -9.18
CA LEU A 132 13.86 4.84 -10.60
C LEU A 132 13.52 6.30 -10.92
N LEU A 133 12.46 6.84 -10.31
CA LEU A 133 12.06 8.23 -10.48
C LEU A 133 13.06 9.22 -9.86
N HIS A 134 13.84 8.78 -8.89
CA HIS A 134 14.74 9.63 -8.09
C HIS A 134 16.22 9.28 -8.22
N ASP A 135 16.57 8.47 -9.22
CA ASP A 135 17.95 8.14 -9.58
C ASP A 135 18.39 8.99 -10.79
N ASP A 136 19.24 9.98 -10.51
CA ASP A 136 19.75 10.91 -11.51
C ASP A 136 20.71 10.26 -12.51
N GLN A 137 21.24 9.05 -12.20
CA GLN A 137 22.12 8.31 -13.11
C GLN A 137 21.35 7.53 -14.18
N ILE A 138 20.03 7.42 -14.06
CA ILE A 138 19.16 6.73 -15.02
C ILE A 138 18.59 7.76 -15.99
N ASP A 139 19.07 7.74 -17.23
CA ASP A 139 18.62 8.65 -18.29
C ASP A 139 17.17 8.35 -18.66
N SER A 140 16.84 7.07 -18.83
CA SER A 140 15.48 6.61 -19.14
C SER A 140 15.24 5.18 -18.64
N PHE A 141 13.97 4.83 -18.43
CA PHE A 141 13.58 3.47 -18.10
C PHE A 141 12.20 3.09 -18.63
N TYR A 142 11.97 1.78 -18.75
CA TYR A 142 10.67 1.16 -18.97
C TYR A 142 10.45 0.11 -17.88
N LEU A 143 9.46 0.34 -17.02
CA LEU A 143 9.08 -0.55 -15.93
C LEU A 143 7.70 -1.14 -16.21
N GLY A 144 7.59 -2.46 -16.18
CA GLY A 144 6.35 -3.21 -16.37
C GLY A 144 6.17 -4.30 -15.32
N ASN A 145 4.95 -4.79 -15.23
CA ASN A 145 4.53 -5.81 -14.27
C ASN A 145 3.60 -6.85 -14.90
N ASN A 146 3.74 -8.11 -14.49
CA ASN A 146 3.04 -9.27 -15.08
C ASN A 146 3.16 -9.33 -16.61
N LEU A 147 4.35 -9.13 -17.15
CA LEU A 147 4.58 -9.16 -18.61
C LEU A 147 4.32 -10.57 -19.17
N GLY A 148 3.28 -10.75 -19.99
CA GLY A 148 2.78 -12.08 -20.34
C GLY A 148 3.76 -12.96 -21.14
N GLU A 149 4.66 -12.33 -21.89
CA GLU A 149 5.49 -12.95 -22.91
C GLU A 149 6.80 -13.56 -22.36
N VAL A 150 7.18 -13.24 -21.11
CA VAL A 150 8.51 -13.58 -20.54
C VAL A 150 8.49 -14.78 -19.61
N GLY A 151 7.41 -15.57 -19.64
CA GLY A 151 7.31 -16.78 -18.82
C GLY A 151 7.21 -16.48 -17.33
N ALA A 152 8.10 -17.04 -16.54
CA ALA A 152 8.07 -16.99 -15.07
C ALA A 152 8.77 -15.76 -14.47
N PHE A 153 9.47 -14.93 -15.25
CA PHE A 153 10.10 -13.70 -14.73
C PHE A 153 9.26 -12.47 -15.09
N ASP A 154 7.95 -12.56 -14.85
CA ASP A 154 6.97 -11.58 -15.31
C ASP A 154 6.60 -10.53 -14.26
N ASP A 155 6.82 -10.79 -12.96
CA ASP A 155 6.33 -9.92 -11.88
C ASP A 155 6.85 -8.48 -11.99
N VAL A 156 8.16 -8.30 -12.19
CA VAL A 156 8.78 -6.99 -12.44
C VAL A 156 9.74 -7.11 -13.61
N VAL A 157 9.50 -6.32 -14.65
CA VAL A 157 10.35 -6.26 -15.84
C VAL A 157 10.80 -4.82 -16.03
N LEU A 158 12.11 -4.62 -16.05
CA LEU A 158 12.70 -3.29 -16.06
C LEU A 158 13.79 -3.22 -17.12
N ARG A 159 13.73 -2.20 -17.95
CA ARG A 159 14.86 -1.76 -18.77
C ARG A 159 15.30 -0.38 -18.32
N THR A 160 16.60 -0.18 -18.10
CA THR A 160 17.19 1.12 -17.79
C THR A 160 18.25 1.47 -18.84
N CYS A 161 18.37 2.75 -19.17
CA CYS A 161 19.48 3.29 -19.95
C CYS A 161 20.22 4.32 -19.09
N SER A 162 21.53 4.14 -18.95
CA SER A 162 22.42 5.05 -18.23
C SER A 162 23.70 5.23 -19.05
N GLN A 163 24.04 6.46 -19.39
CA GLN A 163 25.23 6.80 -20.18
C GLN A 163 25.32 5.98 -21.49
N GLY A 164 24.17 5.76 -22.15
CA GLY A 164 24.08 4.97 -23.39
C GLY A 164 24.18 3.45 -23.22
N ARG A 165 24.34 2.92 -21.99
CA ARG A 165 24.34 1.49 -21.70
C ARG A 165 22.96 1.02 -21.26
N SER A 166 22.44 0.00 -21.94
CA SER A 166 21.16 -0.64 -21.61
C SER A 166 21.37 -1.80 -20.64
N ARG A 167 20.61 -1.80 -19.54
CA ARG A 167 20.47 -2.93 -18.62
C ARG A 167 19.02 -3.41 -18.60
N VAL A 168 18.83 -4.71 -18.54
CA VAL A 168 17.48 -5.31 -18.50
C VAL A 168 17.40 -6.32 -17.36
N TYR A 169 16.34 -6.19 -16.57
CA TYR A 169 16.05 -7.03 -15.42
C TYR A 169 14.71 -7.73 -15.61
N PHE A 170 14.70 -9.03 -15.39
CA PHE A 170 13.48 -9.84 -15.33
C PHE A 170 13.40 -10.47 -13.96
N LEU A 171 12.40 -10.11 -13.16
CA LEU A 171 12.32 -10.47 -11.75
C LEU A 171 11.05 -11.28 -11.46
N GLN A 172 11.22 -12.35 -10.69
CA GLN A 172 10.16 -13.11 -10.06
C GLN A 172 10.24 -12.89 -8.55
N ALA A 173 9.18 -12.34 -7.97
CA ALA A 173 9.03 -12.19 -6.52
C ALA A 173 8.40 -13.47 -5.94
N LYS A 174 9.00 -14.01 -4.89
CA LYS A 174 8.46 -15.15 -4.13
C LYS A 174 8.23 -14.70 -2.70
N HIS A 175 6.96 -14.56 -2.32
CA HIS A 175 6.60 -14.27 -0.94
C HIS A 175 6.62 -15.57 -0.12
N ARG A 176 7.21 -15.52 1.08
CA ARG A 176 7.21 -16.59 2.09
C ARG A 176 7.28 -15.96 3.47
N ASP A 177 6.79 -16.68 4.48
CA ASP A 177 6.98 -16.31 5.87
C ASP A 177 8.47 -16.30 6.22
N SER A 178 8.92 -15.28 6.94
CA SER A 178 10.34 -14.99 7.21
C SER A 178 11.14 -16.09 7.92
N THR A 179 10.47 -17.16 8.38
CA THR A 179 11.06 -18.34 9.03
C THR A 179 11.36 -19.49 8.07
N ASP A 180 10.91 -19.41 6.82
CA ASP A 180 11.08 -20.49 5.86
C ASP A 180 12.54 -20.65 5.43
N ARG A 181 13.02 -21.89 5.55
CA ARG A 181 14.35 -22.32 5.10
C ARG A 181 14.21 -23.16 3.85
N VAL A 182 14.91 -22.78 2.80
CA VAL A 182 14.96 -23.51 1.52
C VAL A 182 16.37 -24.05 1.33
N ASN A 183 16.51 -25.35 1.06
CA ASN A 183 17.83 -25.92 0.76
C ASN A 183 18.21 -25.60 -0.68
N PHE A 184 19.48 -25.29 -0.93
CA PHE A 184 19.97 -24.96 -2.25
C PHE A 184 19.74 -26.10 -3.27
N SER A 185 19.96 -27.35 -2.88
CA SER A 185 19.68 -28.54 -3.70
C SER A 185 18.23 -28.62 -4.19
N ASP A 186 17.25 -28.18 -3.40
CA ASP A 186 15.84 -28.19 -3.80
C ASP A 186 15.53 -27.20 -4.92
N LEU A 187 16.31 -26.13 -5.06
CA LEU A 187 16.21 -25.16 -6.17
C LEU A 187 16.64 -25.80 -7.50
N VAL A 188 17.58 -26.74 -7.42
CA VAL A 188 18.33 -27.24 -8.58
C VAL A 188 17.88 -28.64 -9.01
N GLN A 189 17.53 -29.53 -8.08
CA GLN A 189 17.32 -30.96 -8.33
C GLN A 189 15.85 -31.39 -8.45
N GLN A 190 14.89 -30.72 -7.79
CA GLN A 190 13.50 -31.20 -7.75
C GLN A 190 12.64 -30.68 -8.91
N THR A 191 11.98 -31.60 -9.63
CA THR A 191 11.03 -31.25 -10.70
C THR A 191 9.69 -30.67 -10.24
N ASN A 192 9.38 -30.73 -8.95
CA ASN A 192 8.03 -30.42 -8.41
C ASN A 192 8.02 -29.35 -7.27
N GLY A 193 9.06 -28.52 -7.13
CA GLY A 193 9.15 -27.45 -6.11
C GLY A 193 8.89 -26.02 -6.62
N TYR A 194 8.52 -25.10 -5.71
CA TYR A 194 8.21 -23.68 -6.02
C TYR A 194 9.38 -22.86 -6.62
N PHE A 195 10.63 -23.32 -6.45
CA PHE A 195 11.85 -22.64 -6.86
C PHE A 195 12.66 -23.42 -7.90
N HIS A 196 12.01 -24.24 -8.71
CA HIS A 196 12.72 -25.05 -9.69
C HIS A 196 13.35 -24.20 -10.81
N LEU A 197 14.69 -24.24 -10.90
CA LEU A 197 15.47 -23.55 -11.93
C LEU A 197 15.16 -23.94 -13.38
N SER A 198 14.60 -25.13 -13.65
CA SER A 198 14.25 -25.54 -15.03
C SER A 198 13.18 -24.65 -15.65
N LYS A 199 12.16 -24.24 -14.88
CA LYS A 199 11.09 -23.35 -15.35
C LYS A 199 11.64 -21.96 -15.68
N TYR A 200 12.60 -21.50 -14.89
CA TYR A 200 13.30 -20.24 -15.13
C TYR A 200 14.21 -20.33 -16.35
N PHE A 201 14.83 -21.49 -16.60
CA PHE A 201 15.60 -21.72 -17.82
C PHE A 201 14.73 -21.74 -19.09
N ASP A 202 13.54 -22.33 -19.05
CA ASP A 202 12.56 -22.21 -20.16
C ASP A 202 12.19 -20.74 -20.43
N SER A 203 12.00 -19.96 -19.38
CA SER A 203 11.71 -18.52 -19.50
C SER A 203 12.89 -17.74 -20.10
N TYR A 204 14.12 -18.10 -19.71
CA TYR A 204 15.34 -17.56 -20.28
C TYR A 204 15.45 -17.81 -21.79
N LEU A 205 15.19 -19.03 -22.26
CA LEU A 205 15.25 -19.36 -23.68
C LEU A 205 14.25 -18.51 -24.49
N LYS A 206 13.03 -18.33 -23.96
CA LYS A 206 12.01 -17.44 -24.54
C LYS A 206 12.49 -15.99 -24.58
N ILE A 207 13.00 -15.46 -23.47
CA ILE A 207 13.49 -14.08 -23.39
C ILE A 207 14.63 -13.83 -24.38
N ARG A 208 15.62 -14.73 -24.45
CA ARG A 208 16.74 -14.62 -25.37
C ARG A 208 16.26 -14.53 -26.82
N TYR A 209 15.35 -15.43 -27.19
CA TYR A 209 14.74 -15.45 -28.51
C TYR A 209 14.09 -14.11 -28.89
N MET A 210 13.45 -13.43 -27.94
CA MET A 210 12.81 -12.12 -28.21
C MET A 210 13.79 -11.01 -28.60
N PHE A 211 15.04 -11.05 -28.14
CA PHE A 211 16.07 -10.07 -28.54
C PHE A 211 16.61 -10.34 -29.95
N GLU A 212 16.63 -11.60 -30.39
CA GLU A 212 17.18 -11.99 -31.69
C GLU A 212 16.27 -11.59 -32.88
N GLN A 213 15.00 -11.27 -32.63
CA GLN A 213 13.99 -10.99 -33.66
C GLN A 213 13.94 -9.53 -34.15
N THR A 214 14.98 -8.71 -33.89
CA THR A 214 14.95 -7.26 -34.18
C THR A 214 13.66 -6.60 -33.67
N SER A 215 13.42 -6.69 -32.36
CA SER A 215 12.14 -6.28 -31.78
C SER A 215 12.00 -4.77 -31.63
N GLU A 216 10.89 -4.20 -32.12
CA GLU A 216 10.48 -2.81 -31.84
C GLU A 216 10.01 -2.61 -30.39
N ARG A 217 9.89 -3.69 -29.61
CA ARG A 217 9.36 -3.67 -28.23
C ARG A 217 10.36 -3.04 -27.27
N ALA A 218 9.87 -2.16 -26.38
CA ALA A 218 10.68 -1.39 -25.43
C ALA A 218 11.73 -2.21 -24.68
N ILE A 219 11.30 -3.35 -24.11
CA ILE A 219 12.15 -4.21 -23.28
C ILE A 219 13.22 -4.92 -24.12
N PHE A 220 12.89 -5.32 -25.35
CA PHE A 220 13.73 -6.18 -26.21
C PHE A 220 14.49 -5.42 -27.31
N GLN A 221 14.51 -4.09 -27.27
CA GLN A 221 15.18 -3.27 -28.27
C GLN A 221 16.71 -3.50 -28.29
N GLY A 222 17.33 -3.56 -29.47
CA GLY A 222 18.78 -3.74 -29.63
C GLY A 222 19.23 -5.20 -29.60
N LYS A 223 20.54 -5.43 -29.69
CA LYS A 223 21.11 -6.79 -29.72
C LYS A 223 21.25 -7.37 -28.32
N TYR A 224 21.11 -8.70 -28.23
CA TYR A 224 21.28 -9.44 -26.99
C TYR A 224 22.69 -9.28 -26.41
N GLU A 225 23.72 -9.36 -27.25
CA GLU A 225 25.13 -9.33 -26.85
C GLU A 225 25.57 -7.98 -26.31
N GLU A 226 24.88 -6.90 -26.71
CA GLU A 226 25.16 -5.52 -26.30
C GLU A 226 24.34 -5.10 -25.06
N THR A 227 23.43 -5.98 -24.57
CA THR A 227 22.52 -5.68 -23.46
C THR A 227 22.92 -6.44 -22.19
N GLU A 228 23.13 -5.71 -21.09
CA GLU A 228 23.42 -6.34 -19.80
C GLU A 228 22.12 -6.89 -19.17
N LEU A 229 21.88 -8.19 -19.32
CA LEU A 229 20.68 -8.87 -18.86
C LEU A 229 20.90 -9.58 -17.51
N THR A 230 20.01 -9.36 -16.55
CA THR A 230 19.99 -10.07 -15.26
C THR A 230 18.59 -10.65 -14.98
N MET A 231 18.53 -11.91 -14.56
CA MET A 231 17.28 -12.55 -14.10
C MET A 231 17.32 -12.73 -12.60
N ILE A 232 16.30 -12.26 -11.90
CA ILE A 232 16.29 -12.16 -10.43
C ILE A 232 15.18 -13.02 -9.87
N ILE A 233 15.53 -13.92 -8.95
CA ILE A 233 14.59 -14.57 -8.04
C ILE A 233 14.68 -13.82 -6.71
N PHE A 234 13.62 -13.10 -6.33
CA PHE A 234 13.61 -12.23 -5.16
C PHE A 234 12.77 -12.83 -4.04
N THR A 235 13.37 -13.12 -2.88
CA THR A 235 12.70 -13.83 -1.78
C THR A 235 13.16 -13.36 -0.40
N PRO A 236 12.26 -13.27 0.59
CA PRO A 236 12.63 -13.04 1.99
C PRO A 236 13.20 -14.29 2.67
N ALA A 237 13.05 -15.48 2.06
CA ALA A 237 13.44 -16.75 2.66
C ALA A 237 14.96 -16.88 2.89
N ILE A 238 15.33 -17.65 3.91
CA ILE A 238 16.71 -18.05 4.18
C ILE A 238 17.04 -19.25 3.29
N ILE A 239 18.15 -19.15 2.56
CA ILE A 239 18.64 -20.26 1.73
C ILE A 239 19.79 -20.95 2.45
N ASN A 240 19.62 -22.24 2.74
CA ASN A 240 20.67 -23.08 3.31
C ASN A 240 21.54 -23.62 2.19
N TYR A 241 22.82 -23.22 2.19
CA TYR A 241 23.83 -23.64 1.21
C TYR A 241 25.04 -24.33 1.89
N HIS A 242 24.92 -24.72 3.16
CA HIS A 242 25.99 -25.40 3.88
C HIS A 242 26.34 -26.73 3.19
N ASN A 243 27.61 -26.86 2.79
CA ASN A 243 28.24 -27.98 2.08
C ASN A 243 27.98 -28.11 0.56
N GLU A 244 27.37 -27.13 -0.10
CA GLU A 244 27.18 -27.15 -1.56
C GLU A 244 28.06 -26.09 -2.25
N VAL A 245 29.15 -26.55 -2.89
CA VAL A 245 30.27 -25.76 -3.41
C VAL A 245 29.94 -25.08 -4.74
N GLN A 246 28.81 -24.38 -4.89
CA GLN A 246 28.44 -23.81 -6.21
C GLN A 246 27.69 -22.48 -6.13
N CYS A 247 28.04 -21.62 -5.18
CA CYS A 247 27.56 -20.25 -5.20
C CYS A 247 28.61 -19.22 -4.75
N GLU A 248 28.42 -17.98 -5.18
CA GLU A 248 29.19 -16.80 -4.77
C GLU A 248 28.22 -15.77 -4.18
N ILE A 249 28.56 -15.22 -3.02
CA ILE A 249 27.81 -14.14 -2.39
C ILE A 249 28.36 -12.82 -2.90
N ILE A 250 27.49 -12.04 -3.53
CA ILE A 250 27.82 -10.72 -4.07
C ILE A 250 27.13 -9.65 -3.21
N ASN A 251 27.84 -8.56 -2.94
CA ASN A 251 27.25 -7.36 -2.36
C ASN A 251 26.97 -6.36 -3.50
N SER A 252 25.70 -6.02 -3.71
CA SER A 252 25.26 -4.99 -4.66
C SER A 252 24.30 -4.03 -3.98
N LYS A 253 24.40 -2.75 -4.32
CA LYS A 253 23.43 -1.70 -3.96
C LYS A 253 22.66 -1.27 -5.21
N ASP A 254 22.21 -2.23 -6.01
CA ASP A 254 21.37 -1.95 -7.18
C ASP A 254 19.95 -1.51 -6.78
N ILE A 255 19.13 -1.20 -7.79
CA ILE A 255 17.77 -0.69 -7.62
C ILE A 255 16.85 -1.61 -6.79
N PHE A 256 17.14 -2.92 -6.76
CA PHE A 256 16.36 -3.94 -6.04
C PHE A 256 16.83 -4.18 -4.61
N TYR A 257 17.90 -3.52 -4.17
CA TYR A 257 18.45 -3.70 -2.84
C TYR A 257 17.44 -3.35 -1.73
N SER A 258 17.03 -4.32 -0.91
CA SER A 258 16.01 -4.08 0.13
C SER A 258 16.56 -4.13 1.57
N LYS A 259 17.68 -4.82 1.81
CA LYS A 259 18.23 -5.01 3.16
C LYS A 259 19.76 -5.15 3.14
N MET A 260 20.45 -4.54 4.11
CA MET A 260 21.92 -4.69 4.27
C MET A 260 22.36 -6.14 4.47
N SER A 261 21.55 -6.93 5.19
CA SER A 261 21.82 -8.35 5.40
C SER A 261 21.39 -9.24 4.22
N GLY A 262 20.65 -8.69 3.25
CA GLY A 262 20.18 -9.44 2.09
C GLY A 262 21.36 -9.94 1.26
N LYS A 263 21.28 -11.20 0.81
CA LYS A 263 22.37 -11.85 0.07
C LYS A 263 22.00 -11.99 -1.40
N ILE A 264 22.94 -11.71 -2.28
CA ILE A 264 22.82 -12.03 -3.70
C ILE A 264 23.67 -13.26 -3.97
N ILE A 265 23.00 -14.36 -4.28
CA ILE A 265 23.60 -15.66 -4.54
C ILE A 265 23.73 -15.81 -6.07
N LYS A 266 24.97 -15.82 -6.55
CA LYS A 266 25.31 -16.22 -7.92
C LYS A 266 25.57 -17.72 -7.95
N ILE A 267 24.90 -18.45 -8.84
CA ILE A 267 25.09 -19.91 -8.97
C ILE A 267 26.25 -20.19 -9.93
N LYS A 268 27.22 -21.00 -9.49
CA LYS A 268 28.32 -21.45 -10.34
C LYS A 268 27.87 -22.66 -11.15
N CYS A 269 27.92 -22.56 -12.47
CA CYS A 269 27.63 -23.70 -13.35
C CYS A 269 28.74 -24.74 -13.26
N THR A 270 28.40 -25.97 -12.86
CA THR A 270 29.33 -27.12 -12.84
C THR A 270 28.87 -28.22 -13.79
N SER A 271 29.73 -29.23 -13.99
CA SER A 271 29.43 -30.41 -14.82
C SER A 271 28.09 -31.05 -14.45
N ASP A 272 27.82 -31.20 -13.16
CA ASP A 272 26.65 -31.93 -12.66
C ASP A 272 25.35 -31.17 -12.89
N LEU A 273 25.43 -29.83 -12.95
CA LEU A 273 24.30 -28.96 -13.30
C LEU A 273 24.13 -28.79 -14.81
N LEU A 274 25.13 -29.12 -15.60
CA LEU A 274 25.11 -28.87 -17.05
C LEU A 274 24.19 -29.86 -17.77
N GLU A 275 24.32 -31.15 -17.50
CA GLU A 275 23.63 -32.23 -18.22
C GLU A 275 22.09 -32.14 -18.17
N PRO A 276 21.45 -31.95 -17.00
CA PRO A 276 19.99 -31.85 -16.94
C PRO A 276 19.43 -30.67 -17.73
N PHE A 277 20.13 -29.53 -17.73
CA PHE A 277 19.71 -28.32 -18.44
C PHE A 277 20.00 -28.39 -19.94
N ILE A 278 21.06 -29.09 -20.37
CA ILE A 278 21.28 -29.42 -21.78
C ILE A 278 20.11 -30.25 -22.31
N LYS A 279 19.64 -31.24 -21.56
CA LYS A 279 18.48 -32.04 -21.95
C LYS A 279 17.23 -31.18 -22.14
N ILE A 280 16.93 -30.29 -21.18
CA ILE A 280 15.82 -29.32 -21.28
C ILE A 280 15.98 -28.44 -22.53
N SER A 281 17.19 -27.93 -22.78
CA SER A 281 17.47 -27.09 -23.95
C SER A 281 17.21 -27.83 -25.27
N LYS A 282 17.65 -29.09 -25.39
CA LYS A 282 17.41 -29.93 -26.57
C LYS A 282 15.92 -30.22 -26.77
N GLU A 283 15.21 -30.58 -25.70
CA GLU A 283 13.76 -30.81 -25.75
C GLU A 283 13.01 -29.54 -26.17
N TRP A 284 13.39 -28.38 -25.64
CA TRP A 284 12.80 -27.09 -26.01
C TRP A 284 12.96 -26.80 -27.51
N HIS A 285 14.17 -26.97 -28.06
CA HIS A 285 14.43 -26.77 -29.50
C HIS A 285 13.62 -27.74 -30.37
N SER A 286 13.53 -29.01 -29.97
CA SER A 286 12.72 -30.02 -30.68
C SER A 286 11.21 -29.72 -30.65
N LYS A 287 10.70 -29.09 -29.59
CA LYS A 287 9.28 -28.70 -29.47
C LYS A 287 8.98 -27.39 -30.20
N ALA A 288 9.94 -26.48 -30.27
CA ALA A 288 9.83 -25.28 -31.08
C ALA A 288 9.62 -25.62 -32.57
N ASP A 289 10.20 -26.72 -33.06
CA ASP A 289 9.97 -27.24 -34.41
C ASP A 289 8.51 -27.66 -34.71
N LEU A 290 7.71 -28.01 -33.69
CA LEU A 290 6.32 -28.47 -33.83
C LEU A 290 5.29 -27.34 -33.71
N LEU A 291 5.69 -26.19 -33.17
CA LEU A 291 4.82 -25.03 -32.98
C LEU A 291 5.17 -23.97 -34.02
N ASN A 292 4.41 -23.92 -35.13
CA ASN A 292 4.45 -22.89 -36.19
C ASN A 292 4.19 -21.42 -35.70
N LYS A 293 4.39 -21.13 -34.41
CA LYS A 293 4.23 -19.81 -33.80
C LYS A 293 5.56 -19.11 -33.45
N PHE A 294 6.70 -19.79 -33.58
CA PHE A 294 8.03 -19.22 -33.32
C PHE A 294 9.03 -19.67 -34.40
N SER A 295 9.59 -18.72 -35.14
CA SER A 295 10.61 -18.96 -36.18
C SER A 295 11.99 -19.17 -35.54
N LYS A 296 12.41 -20.43 -35.34
CA LYS A 296 13.71 -20.92 -34.81
C LYS A 296 14.80 -19.88 -34.44
N PRO A 297 15.32 -19.86 -33.20
CA PRO A 297 16.69 -19.38 -32.99
C PRO A 297 17.66 -20.35 -33.70
N GLN A 298 18.56 -19.84 -34.54
CA GLN A 298 19.58 -20.68 -35.16
C GLN A 298 20.63 -21.05 -34.11
N LEU A 299 20.65 -22.31 -33.68
CA LEU A 299 21.79 -22.86 -32.93
C LEU A 299 22.79 -23.49 -33.92
N PRO A 300 24.03 -22.97 -34.04
CA PRO A 300 24.98 -23.44 -35.03
C PRO A 300 25.57 -24.85 -34.78
N SER A 301 25.50 -25.43 -33.57
CA SER A 301 26.20 -26.67 -33.20
C SER A 301 25.76 -27.35 -31.87
N HIS A 302 26.23 -28.57 -31.63
CA HIS A 302 25.96 -29.36 -30.40
C HIS A 302 26.65 -28.77 -29.13
N ASN A 303 27.68 -27.93 -29.28
CA ASN A 303 28.33 -27.22 -28.17
C ASN A 303 27.55 -25.98 -27.71
N ASP A 304 26.57 -25.51 -28.50
CA ASP A 304 25.85 -24.28 -28.19
C ASP A 304 24.84 -24.44 -27.05
N HIS A 305 24.26 -25.63 -26.87
CA HIS A 305 23.40 -25.90 -25.72
C HIS A 305 24.17 -25.77 -24.40
N ALA A 306 25.41 -26.26 -24.33
CA ALA A 306 26.24 -26.10 -23.14
C ALA A 306 26.57 -24.63 -22.86
N ASN A 307 26.85 -23.85 -23.90
CA ASN A 307 27.09 -22.40 -23.79
C ASN A 307 25.83 -21.64 -23.35
N LEU A 308 24.65 -22.00 -23.86
CA LEU A 308 23.37 -21.43 -23.43
C LEU A 308 23.10 -21.66 -21.94
N VAL A 309 23.37 -22.88 -21.45
CA VAL A 309 23.22 -23.22 -20.02
C VAL A 309 24.19 -22.41 -19.18
N LYS A 310 25.45 -22.30 -19.59
CA LYS A 310 26.45 -21.47 -18.88
C LYS A 310 26.02 -20.00 -18.85
N ASP A 311 25.54 -19.45 -19.97
CA ASP A 311 25.08 -18.07 -20.06
C ASP A 311 23.85 -17.80 -19.17
N PHE A 312 22.92 -18.76 -19.07
CA PHE A 312 21.82 -18.70 -18.12
C PHE A 312 22.31 -18.57 -16.68
N PHE A 313 23.23 -19.45 -16.25
CA PHE A 313 23.79 -19.42 -14.90
C PHE A 313 24.61 -18.15 -14.63
N GLU A 314 25.26 -17.59 -15.65
CA GLU A 314 25.93 -16.29 -15.56
C GLU A 314 24.95 -15.12 -15.38
N LYS A 315 23.69 -15.24 -15.83
CA LYS A 315 22.68 -14.17 -15.79
C LYS A 315 21.66 -14.30 -14.66
N VAL A 316 21.47 -15.48 -14.10
CA VAL A 316 20.52 -15.72 -13.00
C VAL A 316 21.12 -15.37 -11.64
N ARG A 317 20.36 -14.70 -10.80
CA ARG A 317 20.72 -14.33 -9.42
C ARG A 317 19.56 -14.64 -8.48
N ILE A 318 19.88 -15.07 -7.26
CA ILE A 318 18.89 -15.21 -6.20
C ILE A 318 19.16 -14.14 -5.14
N HIS A 319 18.22 -13.22 -4.97
CA HIS A 319 18.23 -12.21 -3.92
C HIS A 319 17.48 -12.82 -2.73
N ALA A 320 18.23 -13.40 -1.80
CA ALA A 320 17.73 -14.08 -0.60
C ALA A 320 17.80 -13.18 0.62
N GLU A 321 17.09 -13.54 1.70
CA GLU A 321 17.07 -12.79 2.97
C GLU A 321 16.70 -11.31 2.77
N GLN A 322 15.86 -11.04 1.78
CA GLN A 322 15.37 -9.71 1.44
C GLN A 322 14.26 -9.26 2.40
N ALA A 323 13.88 -7.99 2.31
CA ALA A 323 12.82 -7.42 3.13
C ALA A 323 11.51 -8.19 2.98
N THR A 324 10.86 -8.47 4.10
CA THR A 324 9.50 -9.00 4.19
C THR A 324 8.47 -7.97 3.72
N GLU A 325 7.22 -8.39 3.54
CA GLU A 325 6.13 -7.46 3.18
C GLU A 325 5.96 -6.31 4.19
N ALA A 326 6.09 -6.60 5.47
CA ALA A 326 6.01 -5.61 6.53
C ALA A 326 7.19 -4.62 6.48
N GLU A 327 8.40 -5.08 6.13
CA GLU A 327 9.60 -4.25 6.06
C GLU A 327 9.65 -3.36 4.80
N LEU A 328 9.10 -3.81 3.67
CA LEU A 328 9.12 -3.07 2.40
C LEU A 328 8.50 -1.67 2.52
N ALA A 329 7.37 -1.54 3.22
CA ALA A 329 6.74 -0.24 3.44
C ALA A 329 7.68 0.73 4.16
N GLY A 330 8.31 0.27 5.25
CA GLY A 330 9.28 1.06 6.02
C GLY A 330 10.55 1.43 5.24
N ILE A 331 10.90 0.68 4.19
CA ILE A 331 12.00 1.06 3.28
C ILE A 331 11.56 2.24 2.41
N VAL A 332 10.40 2.14 1.76
CA VAL A 332 9.92 3.22 0.88
C VAL A 332 9.66 4.51 1.66
N GLN A 333 9.05 4.42 2.84
CA GLN A 333 8.84 5.58 3.72
C GLN A 333 10.16 6.27 4.09
N ARG A 334 11.22 5.50 4.40
CA ARG A 334 12.55 6.06 4.65
C ARG A 334 13.16 6.69 3.39
N ASP A 335 13.01 6.05 2.24
CA ASP A 335 13.49 6.56 0.96
C ASP A 335 12.77 7.89 0.59
N ILE A 336 11.46 8.00 0.85
CA ILE A 336 10.67 9.25 0.71
C ILE A 336 11.17 10.32 1.67
N ARG A 337 11.31 9.99 2.96
CA ARG A 337 11.81 10.92 3.97
C ARG A 337 13.20 11.46 3.63
N ALA A 338 14.08 10.61 3.07
CA ALA A 338 15.42 11.01 2.63
C ALA A 338 15.41 12.01 1.46
N LYS A 339 14.30 12.16 0.74
CA LYS A 339 14.08 13.18 -0.28
C LYS A 339 13.43 14.46 0.26
N ASN A 340 13.35 14.63 1.59
CA ASN A 340 12.80 15.80 2.28
C ASN A 340 11.31 16.07 2.02
N TYR A 341 10.53 15.03 1.72
CA TYR A 341 9.08 15.15 1.72
C TYR A 341 8.53 15.00 3.15
N GLU A 342 7.61 15.89 3.53
CA GLU A 342 6.83 15.77 4.77
C GLU A 342 5.74 14.67 4.61
N SER A 343 5.32 14.05 5.72
CA SER A 343 4.21 13.07 5.73
C SER A 343 4.46 11.81 4.89
N GLU A 344 5.65 11.21 5.03
CA GLU A 344 6.10 10.04 4.27
C GLU A 344 5.14 8.84 4.32
N ASP A 345 4.44 8.64 5.44
CA ASP A 345 3.47 7.54 5.58
C ASP A 345 2.27 7.72 4.66
N MET A 346 1.78 8.95 4.56
CA MET A 346 0.66 9.30 3.69
C MET A 346 1.06 9.25 2.22
N ILE A 347 2.23 9.81 1.90
CA ILE A 347 2.75 9.79 0.52
C ILE A 347 2.96 8.35 0.09
N PHE A 348 3.54 7.50 0.94
CA PHE A 348 3.68 6.08 0.68
C PHE A 348 2.32 5.43 0.42
N SER A 349 1.35 5.63 1.30
CA SER A 349 0.02 5.02 1.15
C SER A 349 -0.66 5.42 -0.17
N LYS A 350 -0.62 6.70 -0.53
CA LYS A 350 -1.21 7.21 -1.77
C LYS A 350 -0.48 6.69 -2.99
N PHE A 351 0.84 6.75 -2.98
CA PHE A 351 1.68 6.28 -4.07
C PHE A 351 1.52 4.77 -4.29
N HIS A 352 1.50 4.00 -3.20
CA HIS A 352 1.27 2.56 -3.24
C HIS A 352 -0.10 2.23 -3.85
N SER A 353 -1.18 2.91 -3.43
CA SER A 353 -2.52 2.71 -3.98
C SER A 353 -2.60 3.01 -5.48
N LEU A 354 -1.95 4.09 -5.93
CA LEU A 354 -1.85 4.42 -7.35
C LEU A 354 -1.12 3.33 -8.16
N ILE A 355 -0.07 2.73 -7.59
CA ILE A 355 0.63 1.59 -8.20
C ILE A 355 -0.21 0.32 -8.17
N GLU A 356 -0.99 0.07 -7.12
CA GLU A 356 -1.93 -1.05 -7.08
C GLU A 356 -2.99 -0.92 -8.17
N ASN A 357 -3.52 0.28 -8.40
CA ASN A 357 -4.44 0.54 -9.49
C ASN A 357 -3.80 0.29 -10.86
N TRP A 358 -2.57 0.76 -11.08
CA TRP A 358 -1.80 0.44 -12.28
C TRP A 358 -1.53 -1.08 -12.41
N TRP A 359 -1.23 -1.74 -11.29
CA TRP A 359 -1.05 -3.20 -11.23
C TRP A 359 -2.31 -3.97 -11.60
N MET A 360 -3.50 -3.46 -11.28
CA MET A 360 -4.77 -4.14 -11.57
C MET A 360 -5.28 -3.98 -12.99
N GLN A 361 -4.69 -3.07 -13.79
CA GLN A 361 -5.04 -2.94 -15.21
C GLN A 361 -4.82 -4.25 -15.96
N SER A 362 -5.67 -4.51 -16.96
CA SER A 362 -5.65 -5.73 -17.78
C SER A 362 -5.52 -5.40 -19.27
N GLY A 363 -5.05 -6.36 -20.07
CA GLY A 363 -4.85 -6.17 -21.50
C GLY A 363 -3.55 -5.43 -21.81
N GLN A 364 -3.63 -4.43 -22.69
CA GLN A 364 -2.51 -3.63 -23.13
C GLN A 364 -2.30 -2.45 -22.17
N VAL A 365 -1.19 -2.44 -21.44
CA VAL A 365 -0.91 -1.51 -20.34
C VAL A 365 0.35 -0.70 -20.65
N PRO A 366 0.40 0.61 -20.34
CA PRO A 366 1.61 1.43 -20.50
C PRO A 366 2.74 0.97 -19.57
N PHE A 367 3.98 0.98 -20.05
CA PHE A 367 5.14 0.95 -19.15
C PHE A 367 5.18 2.22 -18.29
N ALA A 368 5.55 2.09 -17.02
CA ALA A 368 5.95 3.24 -16.23
C ALA A 368 7.34 3.72 -16.70
N THR A 369 7.49 5.04 -16.85
CA THR A 369 8.69 5.71 -17.36
C THR A 369 9.07 6.87 -16.44
N LYS A 370 10.16 7.58 -16.76
CA LYS A 370 10.62 8.74 -15.99
C LYS A 370 9.60 9.91 -15.98
N SER A 371 8.69 9.97 -16.95
CA SER A 371 7.60 10.96 -17.01
C SER A 371 6.32 10.54 -16.28
N CYS A 372 6.32 9.38 -15.60
CA CYS A 372 5.19 8.87 -14.85
C CYS A 372 4.78 9.83 -13.71
N GLN A 373 3.49 10.20 -13.65
CA GLN A 373 2.98 11.17 -12.67
C GLN A 373 2.50 10.55 -11.35
N LEU A 374 2.53 9.22 -11.19
CA LEU A 374 1.95 8.55 -10.01
C LEU A 374 2.52 9.08 -8.68
N PHE A 375 3.83 9.35 -8.61
CA PHE A 375 4.43 9.88 -7.40
C PHE A 375 4.04 11.35 -7.13
N ASN A 376 4.08 12.20 -8.16
CA ASN A 376 3.69 13.61 -8.04
C ASN A 376 2.21 13.77 -7.65
N LEU A 377 1.33 12.94 -8.22
CA LEU A 377 -0.08 12.88 -7.84
C LEU A 377 -0.24 12.53 -6.36
N ALA A 378 0.47 11.51 -5.87
CA ALA A 378 0.45 11.15 -4.46
C ALA A 378 0.90 12.30 -3.55
N VAL A 379 1.99 12.99 -3.90
CA VAL A 379 2.49 14.15 -3.14
C VAL A 379 1.48 15.30 -3.15
N ASN A 380 0.87 15.59 -4.29
CA ASN A 380 -0.10 16.69 -4.43
C ASN A 380 -1.39 16.41 -3.67
N GLU A 381 -1.90 15.17 -3.71
CA GLU A 381 -3.04 14.76 -2.89
C GLU A 381 -2.75 14.92 -1.40
N VAL A 382 -1.56 14.50 -0.94
CA VAL A 382 -1.15 14.67 0.46
C VAL A 382 -1.03 16.14 0.87
N LYS A 383 -0.54 17.01 -0.02
CA LYS A 383 -0.48 18.47 0.21
C LYS A 383 -1.87 19.11 0.32
N LEU A 384 -2.85 18.61 -0.44
CA LEU A 384 -4.25 19.05 -0.37
C LEU A 384 -4.94 18.50 0.89
N ASP A 385 -4.55 17.32 1.35
CA ASP A 385 -5.05 16.62 2.54
C ASP A 385 -4.46 17.16 3.88
N LYS A 386 -4.13 18.45 4.00
CA LYS A 386 -3.41 19.06 5.15
C LYS A 386 -4.07 19.01 6.54
N ILE A 387 -5.10 18.19 6.74
CA ILE A 387 -5.73 17.94 8.05
C ILE A 387 -5.73 16.45 8.28
N GLN A 388 -4.73 15.94 8.99
CA GLN A 388 -4.69 14.50 9.28
C GLN A 388 -4.31 14.10 10.70
N SER A 389 -3.88 14.94 11.64
CA SER A 389 -3.63 14.42 12.99
C SER A 389 -3.77 15.44 14.12
N VAL A 390 -4.26 14.92 15.25
CA VAL A 390 -4.42 15.56 16.54
C VAL A 390 -3.71 14.69 17.58
N SER A 391 -2.55 15.11 18.07
CA SER A 391 -1.85 14.41 19.16
C SER A 391 -2.37 14.86 20.52
N PHE A 392 -2.43 13.92 21.46
CA PHE A 392 -2.82 14.16 22.84
C PHE A 392 -1.61 13.92 23.73
N ASP A 393 -0.92 14.98 24.13
CA ASP A 393 0.38 14.85 24.79
C ASP A 393 0.29 14.53 26.31
N LYS A 394 -0.91 14.44 26.91
CA LYS A 394 -1.04 14.52 28.38
C LYS A 394 -2.07 13.61 29.08
N VAL A 395 -2.65 12.60 28.44
CA VAL A 395 -3.54 11.66 29.16
C VAL A 395 -2.73 10.46 29.67
N GLY A 396 -2.16 10.59 30.86
CA GLY A 396 -1.37 9.51 31.48
C GLY A 396 -2.20 8.27 31.83
N LYS A 397 -1.56 7.09 31.83
CA LYS A 397 -2.16 5.76 32.07
C LYS A 397 -2.84 5.54 33.44
N HIS A 398 -2.81 6.52 34.33
CA HIS A 398 -3.32 6.43 35.71
C HIS A 398 -4.56 7.30 35.97
N LEU A 399 -5.18 7.88 34.94
CA LEU A 399 -6.13 8.99 35.08
C LEU A 399 -7.61 8.68 34.84
N LEU A 400 -8.02 7.47 34.46
CA LEU A 400 -9.45 7.17 34.30
C LEU A 400 -10.02 6.59 35.59
N LYS A 401 -10.88 7.31 36.30
CA LYS A 401 -11.71 6.76 37.36
C LYS A 401 -13.12 6.56 36.83
N PHE A 402 -13.69 5.38 37.05
CA PHE A 402 -15.03 5.06 36.55
C PHE A 402 -16.11 5.29 37.60
N ASN A 403 -17.30 5.65 37.15
CA ASN A 403 -18.43 5.97 38.01
C ASN A 403 -18.97 4.71 38.71
N VAL A 404 -18.87 4.66 40.04
CA VAL A 404 -19.22 3.50 40.87
C VAL A 404 -20.72 3.13 40.80
N ASP A 405 -21.58 4.04 40.34
CA ASP A 405 -23.03 3.84 40.26
C ASP A 405 -23.52 3.16 38.96
N SER A 406 -22.61 2.64 38.13
CA SER A 406 -23.00 1.98 36.88
C SER A 406 -23.76 0.66 37.11
N ALA A 407 -24.71 0.34 36.22
CA ALA A 407 -25.44 -0.95 36.21
C ALA A 407 -24.52 -2.16 35.98
N LEU A 408 -23.28 -1.95 35.55
CA LEU A 408 -22.26 -2.99 35.43
C LEU A 408 -21.70 -3.38 36.80
N TYR A 409 -21.52 -2.41 37.71
CA TYR A 409 -20.98 -2.66 39.06
C TYR A 409 -21.95 -3.48 39.91
N SER A 410 -23.25 -3.27 39.79
CA SER A 410 -24.25 -4.11 40.49
C SER A 410 -24.25 -5.55 39.97
N LYS A 411 -24.04 -5.77 38.66
CA LYS A 411 -23.85 -7.10 38.07
C LYS A 411 -22.55 -7.75 38.56
N TRP A 412 -21.48 -6.97 38.73
CA TRP A 412 -20.23 -7.44 39.32
C TRP A 412 -20.42 -7.83 40.78
N ASP A 413 -21.11 -7.03 41.60
CA ASP A 413 -21.43 -7.38 42.98
C ASP A 413 -22.19 -8.71 43.07
N SER A 414 -23.22 -8.90 42.25
CA SER A 414 -23.97 -10.18 42.19
C SER A 414 -23.07 -11.35 41.82
N SER A 415 -22.25 -11.20 40.78
CA SER A 415 -21.38 -12.26 40.26
C SER A 415 -20.21 -12.59 41.19
N LEU A 416 -19.62 -11.58 41.84
CA LEU A 416 -18.52 -11.74 42.78
C LEU A 416 -19.01 -12.31 44.12
N SER A 417 -20.23 -11.99 44.54
CA SER A 417 -20.86 -12.61 45.72
C SER A 417 -21.09 -14.12 45.52
N GLU A 418 -21.47 -14.55 44.30
CA GLU A 418 -21.51 -15.98 43.95
C GLU A 418 -20.13 -16.65 43.99
N MET A 419 -19.07 -15.90 43.67
CA MET A 419 -17.69 -16.36 43.69
C MET A 419 -17.14 -16.62 45.10
N GLU A 420 -17.66 -15.93 46.13
CA GLU A 420 -17.30 -16.20 47.52
C GLU A 420 -17.80 -17.58 47.99
N ASN A 421 -18.92 -18.04 47.44
CA ASN A 421 -19.59 -19.29 47.84
C ASN A 421 -19.11 -20.53 47.08
N ASN A 422 -18.40 -20.40 45.96
CA ASN A 422 -18.00 -21.49 45.08
C ASN A 422 -16.47 -21.62 44.91
N ASN A 423 -15.96 -22.86 44.87
CA ASN A 423 -14.52 -23.16 44.74
C ASN A 423 -13.95 -23.01 43.33
N ILE A 424 -14.79 -22.85 42.29
CA ILE A 424 -14.40 -22.66 40.89
C ILE A 424 -15.39 -21.69 40.25
N PHE A 425 -14.92 -20.55 39.74
CA PHE A 425 -15.78 -19.57 39.07
C PHE A 425 -15.12 -19.05 37.80
N PHE A 426 -15.91 -19.02 36.73
CA PHE A 426 -15.55 -18.48 35.42
C PHE A 426 -16.51 -17.34 35.08
N LEU A 427 -16.01 -16.11 35.15
CA LEU A 427 -16.73 -14.93 34.69
C LEU A 427 -16.17 -14.54 33.32
N ASN A 428 -17.02 -14.54 32.31
CA ASN A 428 -16.68 -14.08 30.97
C ASN A 428 -17.21 -12.66 30.79
N ILE A 429 -16.32 -11.67 30.72
CA ILE A 429 -16.71 -10.31 30.38
C ILE A 429 -16.46 -10.12 28.88
N PHE A 430 -17.55 -10.05 28.13
CA PHE A 430 -17.51 -9.78 26.71
C PHE A 430 -17.59 -8.27 26.49
N SER A 431 -16.58 -7.71 25.82
CA SER A 431 -16.47 -6.28 25.53
C SER A 431 -15.86 -6.03 24.16
N SER A 432 -16.35 -5.02 23.47
CA SER A 432 -15.74 -4.50 22.23
C SER A 432 -14.41 -3.79 22.49
N THR A 433 -14.12 -3.41 23.75
CA THR A 433 -12.88 -2.76 24.19
C THR A 433 -12.31 -3.44 25.44
N PRO A 434 -11.79 -4.68 25.32
CA PRO A 434 -11.42 -5.50 26.47
C PRO A 434 -10.41 -4.87 27.44
N LYS A 435 -9.46 -4.06 26.93
CA LYS A 435 -8.46 -3.37 27.76
C LYS A 435 -9.08 -2.34 28.70
N LEU A 436 -10.16 -1.66 28.29
CA LEU A 436 -10.87 -0.70 29.12
C LEU A 436 -11.68 -1.43 30.21
N SER A 437 -12.36 -2.51 29.85
CA SER A 437 -13.08 -3.35 30.81
C SER A 437 -12.13 -4.00 31.84
N CYS A 438 -10.90 -4.36 31.46
CA CYS A 438 -9.86 -4.77 32.41
C CYS A 438 -9.56 -3.67 33.44
N LEU A 439 -9.36 -2.42 33.01
CA LEU A 439 -9.08 -1.30 33.91
C LEU A 439 -10.26 -1.03 34.86
N LYS A 440 -11.49 -1.01 34.34
CA LYS A 440 -12.72 -0.86 35.14
C LYS A 440 -12.78 -1.90 36.27
N LEU A 441 -12.50 -3.17 35.94
CA LEU A 441 -12.56 -4.26 36.91
C LEU A 441 -11.40 -4.22 37.91
N ILE A 442 -10.18 -3.91 37.47
CA ILE A 442 -9.01 -3.77 38.37
C ILE A 442 -9.31 -2.73 39.44
N GLN A 443 -9.76 -1.54 39.04
CA GLN A 443 -10.10 -0.47 39.98
C GLN A 443 -11.23 -0.87 40.91
N TYR A 444 -12.23 -1.57 40.39
CA TYR A 444 -13.33 -2.07 41.21
C TYR A 444 -12.85 -3.01 42.31
N LEU A 445 -12.03 -4.00 41.93
CA LEU A 445 -11.49 -4.98 42.84
C LEU A 445 -10.58 -4.31 43.89
N GLU A 446 -9.77 -3.33 43.48
CA GLU A 446 -8.96 -2.50 44.38
C GLU A 446 -9.82 -1.72 45.37
N LEU A 447 -10.87 -1.03 44.90
CA LEU A 447 -11.81 -0.27 45.74
C LEU A 447 -12.53 -1.14 46.77
N LYS A 448 -12.91 -2.36 46.39
CA LYS A 448 -13.56 -3.34 47.28
C LYS A 448 -12.56 -4.12 48.14
N GLY A 449 -11.26 -3.92 47.94
CA GLY A 449 -10.19 -4.57 48.72
C GLY A 449 -9.96 -6.05 48.41
N PHE A 450 -10.32 -6.52 47.20
CA PHE A 450 -10.05 -7.91 46.79
C PHE A 450 -8.54 -8.14 46.56
N ASP A 451 -8.04 -9.30 46.99
CA ASP A 451 -6.67 -9.74 46.67
C ASP A 451 -6.65 -10.49 45.32
N PHE A 452 -6.11 -9.85 44.29
CA PHE A 452 -6.05 -10.39 42.93
C PHE A 452 -4.68 -10.22 42.27
N LYS A 453 -4.45 -10.99 41.21
CA LYS A 453 -3.29 -10.87 40.33
C LYS A 453 -3.77 -10.71 38.89
N PHE A 454 -3.37 -9.63 38.25
CA PHE A 454 -3.67 -9.40 36.84
C PHE A 454 -2.56 -10.00 35.96
N VAL A 455 -2.96 -10.77 34.94
CA VAL A 455 -2.07 -11.40 33.98
C VAL A 455 -2.57 -11.09 32.57
N VAL A 456 -1.75 -10.39 31.79
CA VAL A 456 -2.04 -10.11 30.37
C VAL A 456 -1.40 -11.20 29.54
N ILE A 457 -2.18 -11.85 28.67
CA ILE A 457 -1.69 -12.86 27.74
C ILE A 457 -2.04 -12.42 26.32
N GLU A 458 -1.09 -11.76 25.67
CA GLU A 458 -1.19 -11.37 24.27
C GLU A 458 -0.51 -12.46 23.41
N GLN A 459 -1.30 -13.19 22.60
CA GLN A 459 -0.86 -14.18 21.60
C GLN A 459 0.08 -15.31 22.06
N ILE A 460 -0.46 -16.36 22.70
CA ILE A 460 0.32 -17.56 23.04
C ILE A 460 -0.48 -18.84 22.78
N GLU A 461 0.19 -19.92 22.36
CA GLU A 461 -0.36 -21.28 22.32
C GLU A 461 -0.91 -21.72 23.69
N ALA A 462 -2.06 -22.39 23.68
CA ALA A 462 -2.82 -22.86 24.86
C ALA A 462 -1.97 -23.50 25.99
N LYS A 463 -0.89 -24.20 25.61
CA LYS A 463 -0.03 -24.93 26.54
C LYS A 463 0.78 -24.02 27.47
N HIS A 464 1.23 -22.86 26.99
CA HIS A 464 1.98 -21.90 27.80
C HIS A 464 1.08 -21.12 28.77
N ILE A 465 -0.19 -20.91 28.41
CA ILE A 465 -1.18 -20.26 29.28
C ILE A 465 -1.34 -21.07 30.58
N ILE A 466 -1.41 -22.40 30.46
CA ILE A 466 -1.54 -23.32 31.59
C ILE A 466 -0.26 -23.32 32.44
N ASP A 467 0.92 -23.32 31.81
CA ASP A 467 2.20 -23.26 32.53
C ASP A 467 2.37 -21.94 33.31
N VAL A 468 1.92 -20.81 32.75
CA VAL A 468 1.94 -19.51 33.43
C VAL A 468 0.96 -19.50 34.60
N LEU A 469 -0.25 -20.03 34.42
CA LEU A 469 -1.29 -20.01 35.46
C LEU A 469 -1.07 -21.04 36.57
N SER A 470 -0.57 -22.24 36.25
CA SER A 470 -0.26 -23.30 37.21
C SER A 470 0.90 -22.95 38.15
N LYS A 471 1.88 -22.18 37.68
CA LYS A 471 2.97 -21.64 38.52
C LYS A 471 2.51 -20.56 39.51
N ASN A 472 1.25 -20.14 39.46
CA ASN A 472 0.74 -18.94 40.15
C ASN A 472 -0.43 -19.18 41.12
N LEU A 473 -0.62 -20.38 41.72
CA LEU A 473 -1.69 -20.62 42.71
C LEU A 473 -1.25 -21.44 43.94
N PRO A 474 -1.85 -21.23 45.15
CA PRO A 474 -3.22 -20.74 45.38
C PRO A 474 -3.39 -19.61 46.44
N LYS A 475 -4.26 -18.61 46.17
CA LYS A 475 -5.08 -17.82 47.13
C LYS A 475 -5.70 -16.55 46.53
N ARG A 476 -5.17 -16.04 45.40
CA ARG A 476 -5.61 -14.78 44.77
C ARG A 476 -6.52 -15.04 43.57
N MET A 477 -7.48 -14.15 43.34
CA MET A 477 -8.27 -14.11 42.11
C MET A 477 -7.32 -13.81 40.94
N ILE A 478 -7.36 -14.59 39.85
CA ILE A 478 -6.55 -14.30 38.66
C ILE A 478 -7.45 -13.64 37.61
N LEU A 479 -7.02 -12.47 37.14
CA LEU A 479 -7.68 -11.77 36.05
C LEU A 479 -6.85 -11.94 34.78
N VAL A 480 -7.45 -12.51 33.72
CA VAL A 480 -6.76 -12.82 32.46
C VAL A 480 -7.47 -12.18 31.28
N PHE A 481 -6.70 -11.41 30.50
CA PHE A 481 -7.15 -10.94 29.19
C PHE A 481 -6.78 -11.96 28.11
N LEU A 482 -7.78 -12.49 27.39
CA LEU A 482 -7.62 -13.46 26.30
C LEU A 482 -8.45 -13.02 25.08
N PRO A 483 -7.82 -12.48 24.02
CA PRO A 483 -8.55 -11.96 22.86
C PRO A 483 -9.22 -13.04 22.01
N GLN A 484 -8.76 -14.30 22.08
CA GLN A 484 -9.39 -15.44 21.40
C GLN A 484 -9.48 -16.62 22.36
N LEU A 485 -10.69 -17.19 22.50
CA LEU A 485 -10.93 -18.35 23.34
C LEU A 485 -11.54 -19.48 22.53
N ASN A 486 -10.83 -20.60 22.47
CA ASN A 486 -11.38 -21.85 21.97
C ASN A 486 -11.83 -22.75 23.15
N ASN A 487 -12.80 -23.63 22.88
CA ASN A 487 -13.37 -24.53 23.89
C ASN A 487 -12.34 -25.47 24.54
N SER A 488 -11.23 -25.78 23.84
CA SER A 488 -10.14 -26.62 24.36
C SER A 488 -9.40 -25.94 25.51
N VAL A 489 -9.06 -24.66 25.35
CA VAL A 489 -8.37 -23.84 26.37
C VAL A 489 -9.23 -23.73 27.63
N ILE A 490 -10.53 -23.47 27.48
CA ILE A 490 -11.47 -23.33 28.61
C ILE A 490 -11.56 -24.62 29.43
N LYS A 491 -11.66 -25.76 28.75
CA LYS A 491 -11.73 -27.07 29.41
C LYS A 491 -10.47 -27.38 30.22
N GLN A 492 -9.30 -26.96 29.74
CA GLN A 492 -8.03 -27.14 30.45
C GLN A 492 -7.84 -26.15 31.61
N LEU A 493 -8.26 -24.89 31.44
CA LEU A 493 -8.25 -23.89 32.52
C LEU A 493 -9.11 -24.31 33.71
N ARG A 494 -10.28 -24.92 33.46
CA ARG A 494 -11.19 -25.50 34.48
C ARG A 494 -10.53 -26.52 35.39
N GLN A 495 -9.54 -27.24 34.89
CA GLN A 495 -8.88 -28.31 35.63
C GLN A 495 -7.72 -27.80 36.50
N THR A 496 -7.31 -26.53 36.33
CA THR A 496 -6.02 -26.03 36.83
C THR A 496 -6.12 -24.85 37.79
N VAL A 497 -7.19 -24.03 37.73
CA VAL A 497 -7.28 -22.75 38.46
C VAL A 497 -8.55 -22.64 39.30
N CYS A 498 -8.42 -22.25 40.58
CA CYS A 498 -9.54 -22.18 41.52
C CYS A 498 -10.41 -20.90 41.38
N LYS A 499 -9.89 -19.75 40.92
CA LYS A 499 -10.70 -18.51 40.71
C LYS A 499 -10.14 -17.71 39.51
N LEU A 500 -10.86 -17.69 38.38
CA LEU A 500 -10.42 -17.06 37.13
C LEU A 500 -11.50 -16.16 36.53
N ILE A 501 -11.19 -14.88 36.34
CA ILE A 501 -12.01 -13.97 35.53
C ILE A 501 -11.36 -13.82 34.16
N VAL A 502 -12.15 -14.02 33.11
CA VAL A 502 -11.71 -13.99 31.72
C VAL A 502 -12.39 -12.83 31.00
N ILE A 503 -11.58 -11.96 30.38
CA ILE A 503 -12.07 -10.82 29.59
C ILE A 503 -11.75 -11.07 28.12
N THR A 504 -12.78 -10.99 27.27
CA THR A 504 -12.69 -11.37 25.84
C THR A 504 -13.47 -10.41 24.96
N SER A 505 -13.24 -10.53 23.65
CA SER A 505 -14.05 -9.91 22.61
C SER A 505 -15.04 -10.88 21.94
N GLU A 506 -15.25 -12.09 22.48
CA GLU A 506 -16.17 -13.12 21.95
C GLU A 506 -16.94 -13.88 23.07
N GLU A 507 -18.25 -14.09 22.87
CA GLU A 507 -19.07 -14.80 23.84
C GLU A 507 -18.66 -16.28 23.94
N CYS A 508 -18.46 -16.77 25.17
CA CYS A 508 -18.24 -18.20 25.41
C CYS A 508 -19.55 -18.88 25.78
N HIS A 509 -19.98 -19.86 24.99
CA HIS A 509 -21.28 -20.53 25.15
C HIS A 509 -21.35 -21.63 26.22
N ASN A 510 -20.28 -21.94 26.97
CA ASN A 510 -20.26 -23.11 27.87
C ASN A 510 -20.07 -22.71 29.34
N ASN A 511 -21.12 -22.77 30.18
CA ASN A 511 -21.10 -22.70 31.66
C ASN A 511 -20.20 -21.60 32.29
N CYS A 512 -20.11 -20.43 31.68
CA CYS A 512 -19.50 -19.23 32.28
C CYS A 512 -20.62 -18.22 32.50
N ASN A 513 -20.59 -17.47 33.61
CA ASN A 513 -21.47 -16.33 33.75
C ASN A 513 -20.97 -15.26 32.77
N THR A 514 -21.76 -14.95 31.74
CA THR A 514 -21.40 -13.93 30.75
C THR A 514 -21.95 -12.59 31.18
N LEU A 515 -21.08 -11.59 31.27
CA LEU A 515 -21.45 -10.20 31.48
C LEU A 515 -21.08 -9.39 30.23
N ALA A 516 -22.09 -8.78 29.62
CA ALA A 516 -21.89 -7.79 28.57
C ALA A 516 -21.59 -6.41 29.21
N ASP A 517 -20.43 -5.85 28.87
CA ASP A 517 -20.11 -4.45 29.17
C ASP A 517 -20.60 -3.58 28.01
N GLU A 518 -21.85 -3.09 28.13
CA GLU A 518 -22.50 -2.25 27.11
C GLU A 518 -22.17 -0.75 27.23
N THR A 519 -21.33 -0.37 28.19
CA THR A 519 -21.13 1.02 28.58
C THR A 519 -20.16 1.75 27.65
N ARG A 520 -20.55 2.96 27.20
CA ARG A 520 -20.31 3.41 25.82
C ARG A 520 -19.24 4.47 25.65
N GLY A 521 -18.69 5.09 26.69
CA GLY A 521 -17.89 6.30 26.47
C GLY A 521 -17.55 7.15 27.69
N LEU A 522 -17.36 8.45 27.46
CA LEU A 522 -16.93 9.44 28.46
C LEU A 522 -17.84 9.48 29.70
N ASP A 523 -19.13 9.24 29.53
CA ASP A 523 -20.13 9.25 30.61
C ASP A 523 -19.88 8.17 31.69
N ASP A 524 -19.07 7.15 31.39
CA ASP A 524 -18.69 6.09 32.34
C ASP A 524 -17.60 6.53 33.32
N ILE A 525 -16.95 7.66 33.05
CA ILE A 525 -15.85 8.21 33.84
C ILE A 525 -16.43 9.19 34.86
N ASP A 526 -15.77 9.38 36.00
CA ASP A 526 -16.19 10.40 36.96
C ASP A 526 -16.02 11.83 36.40
N PHE A 527 -16.77 12.78 36.95
CA PHE A 527 -16.81 14.15 36.43
C PHE A 527 -15.43 14.83 36.38
N GLU A 528 -14.56 14.57 37.37
CA GLU A 528 -13.23 15.19 37.44
C GLU A 528 -12.33 14.71 36.30
N CYS A 529 -12.33 13.40 36.03
CA CYS A 529 -11.58 12.81 34.93
C CYS A 529 -12.16 13.20 33.56
N GLN A 530 -13.49 13.34 33.44
CA GLN A 530 -14.11 13.87 32.21
C GLN A 530 -13.62 15.29 31.92
N GLU A 531 -13.62 16.16 32.92
CA GLU A 531 -13.16 17.55 32.79
C GLU A 531 -11.68 17.63 32.38
N GLN A 532 -10.83 16.74 32.91
CA GLN A 532 -9.42 16.66 32.54
C GLN A 532 -9.21 16.22 31.08
N ILE A 533 -9.96 15.22 30.61
CA ILE A 533 -9.92 14.77 29.21
C ILE A 533 -10.35 15.91 28.29
N LEU A 534 -11.47 16.57 28.59
CA LEU A 534 -11.97 17.70 27.80
C LEU A 534 -11.00 18.90 27.80
N ASN A 535 -10.23 19.11 28.85
CA ASN A 535 -9.26 20.21 28.92
C ASN A 535 -7.86 19.82 28.41
N SER A 536 -7.67 18.60 27.90
CA SER A 536 -6.41 18.19 27.28
C SER A 536 -6.08 19.05 26.06
N ILE A 537 -4.80 19.44 25.92
CA ILE A 537 -4.31 20.22 24.79
C ILE A 537 -4.09 19.26 23.63
N VAL A 538 -4.56 19.69 22.46
CA VAL A 538 -4.51 18.90 21.24
C VAL A 538 -4.01 19.76 20.08
N THR A 539 -3.24 19.16 19.17
CA THR A 539 -2.70 19.87 18.00
C THR A 539 -3.67 19.78 16.84
N PHE A 540 -4.31 20.87 16.41
CA PHE A 540 -5.22 20.90 15.27
C PHE A 540 -4.77 21.96 14.27
N GLN A 541 -4.56 21.58 13.00
CA GLN A 541 -4.05 22.49 11.94
C GLN A 541 -2.81 23.28 12.38
N SER A 542 -1.86 22.59 13.01
CA SER A 542 -0.63 23.20 13.58
C SER A 542 -0.88 24.22 14.71
N SER A 543 -2.08 24.25 15.30
CA SER A 543 -2.42 25.10 16.44
C SER A 543 -2.75 24.25 17.68
N GLU A 544 -2.23 24.61 18.84
CA GLU A 544 -2.59 23.97 20.11
C GLU A 544 -3.91 24.53 20.63
N ILE A 545 -4.94 23.67 20.74
CA ILE A 545 -6.26 24.04 21.26
C ILE A 545 -6.74 23.03 22.29
N PRO A 546 -7.50 23.44 23.33
CA PRO A 546 -8.14 22.49 24.24
C PRO A 546 -9.16 21.63 23.50
N LEU A 547 -9.23 20.33 23.80
CA LEU A 547 -10.21 19.39 23.24
C LEU A 547 -11.64 19.92 23.39
N ARG A 548 -11.97 20.57 24.51
CA ARG A 548 -13.27 21.19 24.77
C ARG A 548 -13.66 22.21 23.70
N LYS A 549 -12.71 22.97 23.15
CA LYS A 549 -12.99 23.94 22.08
C LYS A 549 -13.31 23.25 20.76
N LEU A 550 -12.73 22.08 20.51
CA LEU A 550 -13.12 21.19 19.41
C LEU A 550 -14.44 20.47 19.67
N MET A 551 -14.92 20.45 20.91
CA MET A 551 -16.09 19.67 21.33
C MET A 551 -17.24 20.55 21.79
N ASP A 552 -17.15 21.87 21.60
CA ASP A 552 -18.19 22.80 22.03
C ASP A 552 -19.49 22.52 21.26
N GLY A 553 -20.56 22.14 21.96
CA GLY A 553 -21.82 21.67 21.36
C GLY A 553 -21.86 20.20 20.92
N VAL A 554 -20.79 19.42 21.15
CA VAL A 554 -20.72 17.97 20.89
C VAL A 554 -21.14 17.20 22.15
N PRO A 555 -22.18 16.37 22.10
CA PRO A 555 -22.60 15.64 23.30
C PRO A 555 -21.58 14.57 23.73
N SER A 556 -21.36 14.45 25.05
CA SER A 556 -20.32 13.61 25.69
C SER A 556 -20.36 12.14 25.28
N HIS A 557 -21.54 11.60 24.95
CA HIS A 557 -21.74 10.23 24.49
C HIS A 557 -21.04 9.89 23.16
N LEU A 558 -20.52 10.89 22.44
CA LEU A 558 -19.79 10.70 21.18
C LEU A 558 -18.31 10.37 21.38
N ILE A 559 -17.75 10.62 22.57
CA ILE A 559 -16.47 10.03 22.96
C ILE A 559 -16.75 8.61 23.40
N ASP A 560 -16.54 7.65 22.49
CA ASP A 560 -16.82 6.25 22.77
C ASP A 560 -15.65 5.53 23.48
N ALA A 561 -15.88 4.28 23.88
CA ALA A 561 -14.88 3.45 24.55
C ALA A 561 -13.59 3.24 23.72
N GLN A 562 -13.69 3.21 22.37
CA GLN A 562 -12.51 3.07 21.51
C GLN A 562 -11.68 4.36 21.52
N MET A 563 -12.35 5.51 21.48
CA MET A 563 -11.73 6.82 21.58
C MET A 563 -11.05 6.99 22.96
N LEU A 564 -11.72 6.61 24.05
CA LEU A 564 -11.13 6.62 25.39
C LEU A 564 -9.86 5.76 25.49
N GLN A 565 -9.87 4.55 24.92
CA GLN A 565 -8.70 3.67 24.94
C GLN A 565 -7.48 4.30 24.26
N ARG A 566 -7.69 5.02 23.16
CA ARG A 566 -6.62 5.71 22.43
C ARG A 566 -6.10 6.92 23.20
N PHE A 567 -6.97 7.65 23.92
CA PHE A 567 -6.53 8.68 24.87
C PHE A 567 -5.60 8.10 25.94
N VAL A 568 -5.99 6.99 26.57
CA VAL A 568 -5.17 6.32 27.61
C VAL A 568 -3.80 5.90 27.08
N ASN A 569 -3.73 5.54 25.80
CA ASN A 569 -2.48 5.12 25.16
C ASN A 569 -1.62 6.30 24.67
N GLY A 570 -2.09 7.54 24.75
CA GLY A 570 -1.41 8.72 24.20
C GLY A 570 -1.28 8.68 22.69
N GLU A 571 -2.21 8.00 22.00
CA GLU A 571 -2.16 7.84 20.56
C GLU A 571 -2.60 9.12 19.85
N ALA A 572 -1.90 9.48 18.77
CA ALA A 572 -2.36 10.53 17.88
C ALA A 572 -3.68 10.11 17.21
N PHE A 573 -4.68 10.99 17.30
CA PHE A 573 -5.91 10.85 16.54
C PHE A 573 -5.71 11.41 15.17
N VAL A 574 -5.66 10.52 14.20
CA VAL A 574 -5.80 10.95 12.83
C VAL A 574 -7.25 11.41 12.66
N ILE A 575 -7.51 12.70 12.38
CA ILE A 575 -8.82 13.13 11.86
C ILE A 575 -8.85 12.67 10.40
N THR A 576 -8.88 11.36 10.21
CA THR A 576 -9.24 10.74 8.94
C THR A 576 -10.70 10.33 9.02
N ASN A 577 -11.33 10.40 7.85
CA ASN A 577 -12.73 10.13 7.48
C ASN A 577 -13.36 8.81 8.00
N LYS A 578 -13.26 8.46 9.29
CA LYS A 578 -14.22 7.56 9.97
C LYS A 578 -15.51 8.34 10.27
N PHE A 579 -16.13 8.84 9.22
CA PHE A 579 -17.27 9.77 9.27
C PHE A 579 -18.59 9.13 9.76
N GLN A 580 -18.68 7.81 10.03
CA GLN A 580 -19.86 7.15 9.46
C GLN A 580 -20.61 6.00 10.16
N SER A 581 -20.63 5.92 11.48
CA SER A 581 -21.75 5.17 12.09
C SER A 581 -22.23 5.71 13.43
N ALA A 582 -21.36 6.35 14.20
CA ALA A 582 -21.72 6.90 15.51
C ALA A 582 -22.18 8.37 15.47
N PHE A 583 -21.70 9.16 14.52
CA PHE A 583 -21.85 10.64 14.54
C PHE A 583 -22.99 11.18 13.68
N CYS A 584 -23.62 10.34 12.86
CA CYS A 584 -24.57 10.79 11.84
C CYS A 584 -25.87 11.38 12.41
N LYS A 585 -26.15 11.31 13.71
CA LYS A 585 -27.39 11.86 14.29
C LYS A 585 -27.32 13.33 14.72
N SER A 586 -26.13 13.96 14.69
CA SER A 586 -25.94 15.33 15.16
C SER A 586 -25.50 16.26 14.03
N LYS A 587 -26.42 17.14 13.61
CA LYS A 587 -26.18 18.19 12.62
C LYS A 587 -25.01 19.10 13.01
N ASN A 588 -24.87 19.44 14.29
CA ASN A 588 -23.80 20.32 14.78
C ASN A 588 -22.42 19.68 14.65
N ALA A 589 -22.31 18.37 14.92
CA ALA A 589 -21.05 17.65 14.75
C ALA A 589 -20.66 17.56 13.26
N VAL A 590 -21.64 17.32 12.38
CA VAL A 590 -21.41 17.30 10.92
C VAL A 590 -21.01 18.70 10.42
N GLN A 591 -21.69 19.75 10.87
CA GLN A 591 -21.43 21.15 10.49
C GLN A 591 -20.00 21.54 10.88
N MET A 592 -19.62 21.25 12.12
CA MET A 592 -18.30 21.56 12.64
C MET A 592 -17.21 20.82 11.87
N LEU A 593 -17.37 19.51 11.58
CA LEU A 593 -16.39 18.77 10.80
C LEU A 593 -16.22 19.33 9.38
N LEU A 594 -17.30 19.76 8.74
CA LEU A 594 -17.27 20.40 7.42
C LEU A 594 -16.63 21.80 7.48
N ASP A 595 -16.90 22.58 8.53
CA ASP A 595 -16.26 23.88 8.77
C ASP A 595 -14.76 23.74 9.09
N LEU A 596 -14.39 22.61 9.69
CA LEU A 596 -13.01 22.21 9.96
C LEU A 596 -12.32 21.56 8.75
N GLY A 597 -12.97 21.48 7.59
CA GLY A 597 -12.35 21.05 6.32
C GLY A 597 -12.48 19.56 5.98
N ALA A 598 -13.39 18.81 6.62
CA ALA A 598 -13.67 17.43 6.26
C ALA A 598 -14.24 17.32 4.83
N ASN A 599 -13.80 16.31 4.06
CA ASN A 599 -14.24 16.09 2.69
C ASN A 599 -15.60 15.36 2.64
N ALA A 600 -16.66 16.07 2.24
CA ALA A 600 -18.02 15.53 2.15
C ALA A 600 -18.21 14.46 1.03
N ASN A 601 -17.24 14.31 0.11
CA ASN A 601 -17.35 13.48 -1.09
C ASN A 601 -16.56 12.17 -1.04
N LEU A 602 -15.84 11.89 0.05
CA LEU A 602 -15.00 10.71 0.09
C LEU A 602 -15.83 9.43 0.29
N GLY A 603 -15.70 8.48 -0.64
CA GLY A 603 -16.24 7.13 -0.53
C GLY A 603 -15.29 6.25 0.29
N VAL A 604 -15.75 5.73 1.43
CA VAL A 604 -14.86 5.09 2.44
C VAL A 604 -15.01 3.58 2.56
N THR A 605 -15.97 2.99 1.86
CA THR A 605 -16.13 1.53 1.80
C THR A 605 -15.53 0.99 0.51
N LYS A 606 -15.32 -0.33 0.46
CA LYS A 606 -14.96 -1.05 -0.77
C LYS A 606 -15.95 -0.81 -1.93
N ASN A 607 -17.13 -0.27 -1.62
CA ASN A 607 -18.19 0.04 -2.56
C ASN A 607 -18.40 1.57 -2.73
N GLY A 608 -17.42 2.41 -2.38
CA GLY A 608 -17.46 3.85 -2.66
C GLY A 608 -18.52 4.65 -1.87
N PHE A 609 -19.02 4.13 -0.75
CA PHE A 609 -20.13 4.72 0.00
C PHE A 609 -19.71 6.02 0.73
N THR A 610 -20.46 7.12 0.54
CA THR A 610 -20.12 8.51 0.96
C THR A 610 -20.97 9.04 2.12
N ALA A 611 -20.61 10.20 2.70
CA ALA A 611 -21.38 10.98 3.70
C ALA A 611 -22.89 11.02 3.41
N LEU A 612 -23.19 11.34 2.16
CA LEU A 612 -24.55 11.56 1.67
C LEU A 612 -25.35 10.27 1.58
N HIS A 613 -24.73 9.14 1.22
CA HIS A 613 -25.40 7.83 1.19
C HIS A 613 -25.92 7.41 2.57
N TRP A 614 -25.14 7.64 3.63
CA TRP A 614 -25.59 7.34 5.00
C TRP A 614 -26.69 8.29 5.46
N ALA A 615 -26.59 9.57 5.12
CA ALA A 615 -27.62 10.56 5.44
C ALA A 615 -28.96 10.24 4.78
N ALA A 616 -28.91 9.81 3.51
CA ALA A 616 -30.07 9.33 2.76
C ALA A 616 -30.64 8.02 3.32
N GLN A 617 -29.78 7.03 3.63
CA GLN A 617 -30.22 5.74 4.16
C GLN A 617 -30.94 5.84 5.51
N ASN A 618 -30.56 6.82 6.34
CA ASN A 618 -31.10 7.00 7.69
C ASN A 618 -32.17 8.11 7.78
N ASP A 619 -32.67 8.61 6.65
CA ASP A 619 -33.71 9.65 6.56
C ASP A 619 -33.39 10.92 7.38
N MET A 620 -32.26 11.56 7.08
CA MET A 620 -31.73 12.70 7.84
C MET A 620 -31.70 13.99 7.01
N PRO A 621 -32.86 14.61 6.72
CA PRO A 621 -32.98 15.72 5.77
C PRO A 621 -32.11 16.93 6.13
N GLU A 622 -31.95 17.25 7.41
CA GLU A 622 -31.14 18.39 7.84
C GLU A 622 -29.64 18.19 7.60
N ILE A 623 -29.17 16.94 7.64
CA ILE A 623 -27.78 16.58 7.40
C ILE A 623 -27.52 16.43 5.90
N ILE A 624 -28.50 15.92 5.15
CA ILE A 624 -28.47 15.92 3.68
C ILE A 624 -28.32 17.35 3.18
N GLN A 625 -29.16 18.27 3.65
CA GLN A 625 -29.10 19.68 3.25
C GLN A 625 -27.75 20.31 3.60
N LEU A 626 -27.27 20.09 4.83
CA LEU A 626 -25.98 20.58 5.29
C LEU A 626 -24.80 20.06 4.45
N LEU A 627 -24.80 18.76 4.11
CA LEU A 627 -23.76 18.16 3.27
C LEU A 627 -23.79 18.77 1.86
N ILE A 628 -24.98 18.96 1.27
CA ILE A 628 -25.16 19.61 -0.03
C ILE A 628 -24.66 21.06 0.02
N ASP A 629 -25.04 21.82 1.05
CA ASP A 629 -24.63 23.22 1.23
C ASP A 629 -23.10 23.36 1.37
N LYS A 630 -22.43 22.30 1.84
CA LYS A 630 -20.97 22.20 1.97
C LYS A 630 -20.29 21.47 0.81
N GLY A 631 -20.99 21.30 -0.32
CA GLY A 631 -20.41 20.81 -1.57
C GLY A 631 -20.34 19.29 -1.70
N ALA A 632 -21.19 18.54 -0.99
CA ALA A 632 -21.38 17.12 -1.26
C ALA A 632 -22.00 16.90 -2.65
N ASN A 633 -21.44 15.95 -3.39
CA ASN A 633 -21.88 15.53 -4.70
C ASN A 633 -23.15 14.71 -4.56
N ILE A 634 -24.27 15.27 -5.01
CA ILE A 634 -25.57 14.62 -5.00
C ILE A 634 -25.64 13.42 -5.95
N ASP A 635 -24.79 13.41 -6.99
CA ASP A 635 -24.70 12.35 -8.00
C ASP A 635 -23.65 11.29 -7.62
N CYS A 636 -23.25 11.22 -6.35
CA CYS A 636 -22.27 10.22 -5.91
C CYS A 636 -22.82 8.80 -6.12
N ILE A 637 -22.05 7.95 -6.81
CA ILE A 637 -22.40 6.55 -7.05
C ILE A 637 -21.62 5.62 -6.13
N THR A 638 -22.27 4.56 -5.67
CA THR A 638 -21.55 3.42 -5.08
C THR A 638 -20.78 2.67 -6.17
N THR A 639 -19.55 2.26 -5.89
CA THR A 639 -18.71 1.48 -6.81
C THR A 639 -18.97 -0.02 -6.73
#